data_AF-A0A336K1T2-F1
#
_entry.id   AF-A0A336K1T2-F1
#
_cell.length_a   1.000
_cell.length_b   1.000
_cell.length_c   1.000
_cell.angle_alpha   90.00
_cell.angle_beta   90.00
_cell.angle_gamma   90.00
#
_symmetry.space_group_name_H-M   'P 1'
#
loop_
_entity.id
_entity.type
_entity.pdbx_description
1 polymer ?
#
loop_
_entity_poly.entity_id
_entity_poly.type
_entity_poly.pdbx_seq_one_letter_code
_entity_poly.pdbx_strand_id
1 'polypeptide(L)'
;MYCKENNLIIFFVLSFCLVLVSTRSPDYWHVSEKNPEPAKFLPDREKLFHPQFLEKYRIKRIHEAELDSKYWRQIGAKVVQDNIKKEKNLGVAKNIILFIGDGMGVTTTTAARSYLGDANMNLAYEKLPYTGMSKTYCVDRQVADSACSATAYLCGVKTNYQTIGVNANVKTLDCEAAQVEENRTPSIAKWALDAGKAAGFVTTTRVTHASPTGVYGHTAFRDWEHDKKVMDDGCDPAITDDIAEQLVRYDTPSKLRVIMGGGRRAFRPKDAIDEEGDEGKRRDGVDLIQEWLDSKKGQGTYVWNREQLLNVDGNNTQYLLGLFEASHMLYNLETIAMGREEFEPTLTEMVDKAIDVLSTEEKGFFLFIEGGRIDSAHHENWAKVSLDETKEFSKAIEKALSKVDLNETLVVVTADHSHSFTYTGYAHRDDDIFGYTGTKGLDGLDELTLGYANGLGYHDHVNPKGGRIDPHTLPKPYNFRFAATAPKESETHGGEDVGVYAIGPWAHLFSGNFEQVAIPHMMAYASCIGNGLKAYMFNFNIIKFFVILSFCLIFVSARAPDYWRYHEMYSEKANSMVNEEKLMHPEFHDDHPVQKRASSKELNSDYWRTLASDVVEENLKKKDKNVKVAKNIILFLGDGLSVPTTTATRAYLGDANMNLAYEKLPFVGMSKTYCVDRQVADSACTATAYLCGVKANYETIGVNANVNNSDCNAAQEEQNRTPSIAKWAMDAGKGAGLVTTTRVTHASPTGVYGHIAFREWENDAEVDIKCDPTETDDIAEQLVRYDTPSKLRVIMGGGRRNFIPKEMIDEEGDKGFRIDGVNLIKEWLEKKKGKGEYVWNREDLLKVNASNTEYLLGLFETSHMLYNLETIEKGREAFEPTLTEMVDKAIDILDTEEKGYFLFVEGGRIDHAHHDNWAKLSLDETKEFSKAIEMTLKKVNLDETLIVVTADHSHAFSYTGYPNRDRDILGTAGTKALDGMEEMILAYANGLGYHDHVNPEGGRFDPTKMAKPIKFRYPAMVPNVLETHGGDDVGVYAVGPWSHLFTGNFEQFAIPHMMAYASCIGNGLTACDSL
;
A
#
# COMPACT_ATOMS: atom_id res chain seq x y z
N MET A 1 -30.13 -8.40 29.53
CA MET A 1 -30.70 -9.47 30.38
C MET A 1 -29.70 -10.62 30.41
N TYR A 2 -29.50 -11.20 31.60
CA TYR A 2 -28.61 -12.31 31.98
C TYR A 2 -28.67 -13.52 31.02
N CYS A 3 -27.63 -14.34 30.80
CA CYS A 3 -26.83 -15.05 31.79
C CYS A 3 -25.42 -15.46 31.29
N LYS A 4 -24.44 -15.35 32.19
CA LYS A 4 -23.24 -16.21 32.29
C LYS A 4 -23.65 -17.59 32.84
N GLU A 5 -22.91 -18.66 32.51
CA GLU A 5 -22.31 -19.54 33.52
C GLU A 5 -21.21 -20.46 32.95
N ASN A 6 -20.23 -20.73 33.81
CA ASN A 6 -18.96 -21.43 33.60
C ASN A 6 -19.11 -22.95 33.47
N ASN A 7 -18.07 -23.63 32.97
CA ASN A 7 -17.54 -24.80 33.67
C ASN A 7 -16.06 -25.03 33.41
N LEU A 8 -15.37 -25.33 34.52
CA LEU A 8 -13.96 -25.61 34.71
C LEU A 8 -13.85 -27.12 35.00
N ILE A 9 -12.98 -27.87 34.32
CA ILE A 9 -12.51 -29.20 34.78
C ILE A 9 -11.00 -29.31 34.55
N ILE A 10 -10.31 -29.61 35.65
CA ILE A 10 -8.88 -29.92 35.81
C ILE A 10 -8.67 -31.43 35.64
N PHE A 11 -7.58 -31.87 35.00
CA PHE A 11 -6.83 -33.06 35.42
C PHE A 11 -5.34 -33.00 35.01
N PHE A 12 -4.48 -33.25 36.00
CA PHE A 12 -3.04 -33.54 35.93
C PHE A 12 -2.82 -35.03 35.61
N VAL A 13 -1.72 -35.40 34.92
CA VAL A 13 -0.76 -36.47 35.33
C VAL A 13 0.57 -36.31 34.56
N LEU A 14 1.66 -36.32 35.34
CA LEU A 14 3.08 -36.45 34.99
C LEU A 14 3.48 -37.93 34.74
N SER A 15 4.45 -38.21 33.86
CA SER A 15 5.78 -38.75 34.23
C SER A 15 6.54 -39.45 33.08
N PHE A 16 7.77 -38.95 32.85
CA PHE A 16 9.07 -39.63 32.71
C PHE A 16 9.21 -41.02 32.05
N CYS A 17 10.15 -41.12 31.09
CA CYS A 17 11.41 -41.86 31.30
C CYS A 17 12.52 -41.51 30.27
N LEU A 18 13.72 -41.25 30.79
CA LEU A 18 15.03 -41.26 30.11
C LEU A 18 15.38 -42.66 29.57
N VAL A 19 16.29 -42.73 28.57
CA VAL A 19 17.55 -43.50 28.66
C VAL A 19 18.61 -42.86 27.73
N LEU A 20 19.85 -42.87 28.23
CA LEU A 20 21.08 -42.23 27.79
C LEU A 20 21.91 -43.03 26.75
N VAL A 21 22.59 -42.27 25.88
CA VAL A 21 24.03 -42.32 25.47
C VAL A 21 24.63 -43.64 24.92
N SER A 22 25.21 -43.54 23.72
CA SER A 22 26.59 -43.99 23.48
C SER A 22 27.26 -43.25 22.31
N THR A 23 28.49 -42.83 22.60
CA THR A 23 29.49 -42.09 21.81
C THR A 23 30.01 -42.82 20.56
N ARG A 24 30.36 -42.06 19.52
CA ARG A 24 31.66 -42.15 18.80
C ARG A 24 31.81 -41.03 17.76
N SER A 25 32.92 -40.29 17.86
CA SER A 25 33.54 -39.46 16.81
C SER A 25 34.85 -40.14 16.38
N PRO A 26 35.62 -39.58 15.44
CA PRO A 26 35.30 -39.23 14.05
C PRO A 26 36.32 -39.88 13.08
N ASP A 27 36.03 -39.88 11.77
CA ASP A 27 37.10 -40.03 10.77
C ASP A 27 36.95 -39.01 9.64
N TYR A 28 38.10 -38.43 9.33
CA TYR A 28 38.38 -37.24 8.54
C TYR A 28 38.17 -37.43 7.04
N TRP A 29 37.69 -36.38 6.37
CA TRP A 29 38.05 -36.09 4.98
C TRP A 29 38.46 -34.63 4.84
N HIS A 30 39.77 -34.43 4.65
CA HIS A 30 40.38 -33.17 4.23
C HIS A 30 39.97 -32.83 2.80
N VAL A 31 39.43 -31.63 2.60
CA VAL A 31 39.52 -30.89 1.33
C VAL A 31 40.26 -29.59 1.63
N SER A 32 41.28 -29.30 0.81
CA SER A 32 42.25 -28.24 1.03
C SER A 32 41.62 -26.86 0.96
N GLU A 33 41.61 -26.14 2.09
CA GLU A 33 41.46 -24.69 2.12
C GLU A 33 42.73 -24.06 1.57
N LYS A 34 42.61 -23.38 0.43
CA LYS A 34 43.51 -22.28 0.11
C LYS A 34 42.95 -21.06 0.84
N ASN A 35 43.72 -20.54 1.79
CA ASN A 35 43.54 -19.26 2.47
C ASN A 35 42.92 -18.19 1.56
N PRO A 36 41.78 -17.57 1.93
CA PRO A 36 41.57 -16.19 1.56
C PRO A 36 42.50 -15.32 2.41
N GLU A 37 43.22 -14.41 1.75
CA GLU A 37 43.98 -13.35 2.40
C GLU A 37 43.09 -12.56 3.39
N PRO A 38 43.68 -11.92 4.44
CA PRO A 38 42.92 -11.11 5.36
C PRO A 38 42.10 -10.06 4.59
N ALA A 39 40.81 -10.02 4.89
CA ALA A 39 39.87 -9.06 4.32
C ALA A 39 40.49 -7.66 4.40
N LYS A 40 40.84 -7.10 3.23
CA LYS A 40 41.08 -5.67 3.11
C LYS A 40 39.85 -4.97 3.67
N PHE A 41 40.06 -4.01 4.57
CA PHE A 41 39.08 -3.04 5.05
C PHE A 41 38.07 -2.73 3.93
N LEU A 42 36.85 -3.26 4.06
CA LEU A 42 35.75 -2.81 3.21
C LEU A 42 35.43 -1.38 3.70
N PRO A 43 35.45 -0.36 2.84
CA PRO A 43 34.97 0.95 3.22
C PRO A 43 33.53 0.85 3.70
N ASP A 44 33.13 1.77 4.58
CA ASP A 44 31.78 1.83 5.12
C ASP A 44 30.75 1.82 3.98
N ARG A 45 29.80 0.87 4.05
CA ARG A 45 28.82 0.63 2.99
C ARG A 45 27.74 1.70 2.90
N GLU A 46 27.59 2.51 3.95
CA GLU A 46 26.61 3.60 4.02
C GLU A 46 26.66 4.52 2.79
N LYS A 47 27.88 4.88 2.38
CA LYS A 47 28.17 5.73 1.21
C LYS A 47 27.64 5.20 -0.13
N LEU A 48 27.19 3.94 -0.17
CA LEU A 48 26.68 3.31 -1.37
C LEU A 48 25.14 3.33 -1.42
N PHE A 49 24.43 3.44 -0.28
CA PHE A 49 22.96 3.49 -0.23
C PHE A 49 22.40 4.71 -0.98
N HIS A 50 23.19 5.80 -0.95
CA HIS A 50 22.84 7.09 -1.53
C HIS A 50 23.94 7.55 -2.50
N PRO A 51 23.70 7.57 -3.82
CA PRO A 51 24.68 8.04 -4.78
C PRO A 51 24.90 9.55 -4.65
N GLN A 52 26.16 9.96 -4.48
CA GLN A 52 26.53 11.38 -4.48
C GLN A 52 26.44 11.95 -5.91
N PHE A 53 25.61 12.98 -6.09
CA PHE A 53 25.50 13.68 -7.37
C PHE A 53 26.53 14.80 -7.46
N LEU A 54 27.34 14.82 -8.53
CA LEU A 54 28.21 15.96 -8.82
C LEU A 54 27.33 17.17 -9.16
N GLU A 55 27.27 18.16 -8.26
CA GLU A 55 26.53 19.42 -8.44
C GLU A 55 26.98 20.16 -9.71
N LYS A 56 26.27 19.93 -10.81
CA LYS A 56 26.38 20.77 -12.01
C LYS A 56 25.04 21.18 -12.62
N TYR A 57 23.93 20.78 -11.99
CA TYR A 57 22.59 21.13 -12.43
C TYR A 57 21.98 22.17 -11.49
N ARG A 58 21.46 23.26 -12.07
CA ARG A 58 20.68 24.25 -11.35
C ARG A 58 19.37 23.60 -10.91
N ILE A 59 19.17 23.44 -9.60
CA ILE A 59 17.86 23.12 -9.02
C ILE A 59 16.89 24.25 -9.43
N LYS A 60 15.89 23.96 -10.27
CA LYS A 60 14.84 24.93 -10.57
C LYS A 60 13.81 24.87 -9.44
N ARG A 61 14.13 25.54 -8.34
CA ARG A 61 13.28 25.62 -7.15
C ARG A 61 11.90 26.16 -7.51
N ILE A 62 10.85 25.45 -7.09
CA ILE A 62 9.46 25.78 -7.44
C ILE A 62 8.99 27.02 -6.64
N HIS A 63 9.40 27.14 -5.38
CA HIS A 63 8.99 28.28 -4.54
C HIS A 63 10.07 28.67 -3.50
N GLU A 64 10.54 29.93 -3.53
CA GLU A 64 11.61 30.42 -2.64
C GLU A 64 11.25 30.31 -1.14
N ALA A 65 9.96 30.38 -0.81
CA ALA A 65 9.51 30.22 0.58
C ALA A 65 9.77 28.83 1.17
N GLU A 66 9.92 27.77 0.35
CA GLU A 66 10.22 26.41 0.81
C GLU A 66 11.59 26.30 1.50
N LEU A 67 12.45 27.31 1.36
CA LEU A 67 13.75 27.36 2.02
C LEU A 67 13.67 27.70 3.51
N ASP A 68 12.61 28.40 3.92
CA ASP A 68 12.43 28.85 5.31
C ASP A 68 11.57 27.86 6.09
N SER A 69 12.05 27.46 7.28
CA SER A 69 11.28 26.65 8.23
C SER A 69 9.91 27.24 8.58
N LYS A 70 9.77 28.58 8.56
CA LYS A 70 8.50 29.26 8.84
C LYS A 70 7.40 28.86 7.86
N TYR A 71 7.72 28.69 6.58
CA TYR A 71 6.77 28.26 5.56
C TYR A 71 6.17 26.90 5.91
N TRP A 72 7.01 25.91 6.16
CA TRP A 72 6.57 24.55 6.50
C TRP A 72 5.79 24.50 7.82
N ARG A 73 6.24 25.23 8.85
CA ARG A 73 5.53 25.32 10.14
C ARG A 73 4.12 25.92 9.99
N GLN A 74 3.95 26.91 9.11
CA GLN A 74 2.63 27.50 8.85
C GLN A 74 1.69 26.51 8.15
N ILE A 75 2.19 25.74 7.18
CA ILE A 75 1.41 24.69 6.53
C ILE A 75 1.09 23.56 7.52
N GLY A 76 2.05 23.17 8.36
CA GLY A 76 1.85 22.13 9.38
C GLY A 76 0.77 22.53 10.38
N ALA A 77 0.81 23.79 10.86
CA ALA A 77 -0.25 24.35 11.69
C ALA A 77 -1.60 24.35 10.97
N LYS A 78 -1.65 24.68 9.67
CA LYS A 78 -2.90 24.63 8.89
C LYS A 78 -3.45 23.20 8.78
N VAL A 79 -2.62 22.20 8.53
CA VAL A 79 -3.04 20.78 8.49
C VAL A 79 -3.65 20.37 9.83
N VAL A 80 -3.01 20.73 10.94
CA VAL A 80 -3.55 20.49 12.30
C VAL A 80 -4.91 21.21 12.45
N GLN A 81 -5.02 22.49 12.09
CA GLN A 81 -6.28 23.25 12.17
C GLN A 81 -7.41 22.63 11.34
N ASP A 82 -7.10 22.17 10.14
CA ASP A 82 -8.08 21.58 9.25
C ASP A 82 -8.53 20.21 9.80
N ASN A 83 -7.61 19.42 10.38
CA ASN A 83 -7.91 18.13 11.00
C ASN A 83 -8.70 18.23 12.32
N ILE A 84 -8.41 19.21 13.19
CA ILE A 84 -9.18 19.40 14.44
C ILE A 84 -10.63 19.81 14.16
N LYS A 85 -10.87 20.57 13.09
CA LYS A 85 -12.19 21.04 12.67
C LYS A 85 -13.03 19.97 11.97
N LYS A 86 -12.46 18.80 11.65
CA LYS A 86 -13.21 17.70 11.02
C LYS A 86 -14.32 17.22 11.94
N GLU A 87 -15.56 17.47 11.56
CA GLU A 87 -16.76 16.94 12.21
C GLU A 87 -17.24 15.68 11.52
N LYS A 88 -17.74 14.72 12.31
CA LYS A 88 -18.36 13.51 11.75
C LYS A 88 -19.73 13.89 11.18
N ASN A 89 -19.95 13.69 9.89
CA ASN A 89 -21.29 13.70 9.34
C ASN A 89 -21.97 12.36 9.70
N LEU A 90 -22.96 12.40 10.62
CA LEU A 90 -23.73 11.22 11.05
C LEU A 90 -25.11 11.14 10.37
N GLY A 91 -25.35 11.96 9.35
CA GLY A 91 -26.56 11.91 8.53
C GLY A 91 -26.72 10.58 7.79
N VAL A 92 -27.87 10.38 7.16
CA VAL A 92 -28.07 9.22 6.28
C VAL A 92 -27.61 9.62 4.88
N ALA A 93 -26.76 8.79 4.26
CA ALA A 93 -26.39 8.94 2.85
C ALA A 93 -27.61 8.68 1.97
N LYS A 94 -28.19 9.74 1.42
CA LYS A 94 -29.23 9.65 0.39
C LYS A 94 -28.62 9.09 -0.89
N ASN A 95 -27.43 9.57 -1.26
CA ASN A 95 -26.70 9.12 -2.45
C ASN A 95 -25.38 8.45 -2.05
N ILE A 96 -24.98 7.46 -2.83
CA ILE A 96 -23.68 6.80 -2.73
C ILE A 96 -23.02 6.84 -4.10
N ILE A 97 -21.77 7.30 -4.16
CA ILE A 97 -20.94 7.21 -5.35
C ILE A 97 -19.67 6.44 -4.99
N LEU A 98 -19.43 5.33 -5.67
CA LEU A 98 -18.20 4.54 -5.56
C LEU A 98 -17.38 4.71 -6.83
N PHE A 99 -16.16 5.21 -6.68
CA PHE A 99 -15.15 5.28 -7.73
C PHE A 99 -14.10 4.18 -7.55
N ILE A 100 -13.81 3.43 -8.61
CA ILE A 100 -12.74 2.45 -8.70
C ILE A 100 -11.75 2.87 -9.79
N GLY A 101 -10.48 3.10 -9.42
CA GLY A 101 -9.40 3.08 -10.39
C GLY A 101 -8.89 1.64 -10.48
N ASP A 102 -9.21 0.93 -11.56
CA ASP A 102 -8.79 -0.47 -11.73
C ASP A 102 -7.26 -0.52 -11.80
N GLY A 103 -6.62 -1.33 -10.95
CA GLY A 103 -5.16 -1.37 -10.83
C GLY A 103 -4.49 -0.11 -10.23
N MET A 104 -5.24 0.84 -9.67
CA MET A 104 -4.72 2.13 -9.18
C MET A 104 -4.07 2.02 -7.79
N GLY A 105 -2.86 1.45 -7.75
CA GLY A 105 -2.04 1.34 -6.54
C GLY A 105 -1.57 2.67 -5.92
N VAL A 106 -0.92 2.58 -4.76
CA VAL A 106 -0.27 3.74 -4.09
C VAL A 106 0.84 4.32 -4.97
N THR A 107 1.59 3.46 -5.66
CA THR A 107 2.63 3.88 -6.62
C THR A 107 2.03 4.67 -7.78
N THR A 108 0.94 4.19 -8.37
CA THR A 108 0.21 4.86 -9.46
C THR A 108 -0.31 6.22 -9.02
N THR A 109 -0.90 6.29 -7.82
CA THR A 109 -1.38 7.55 -7.20
C THR A 109 -0.23 8.57 -7.08
N THR A 110 0.91 8.12 -6.55
CA THR A 110 2.06 9.00 -6.30
C THR A 110 2.73 9.46 -7.59
N ALA A 111 2.93 8.56 -8.56
CA ALA A 111 3.49 8.91 -9.86
C ALA A 111 2.55 9.83 -10.66
N ALA A 112 1.23 9.63 -10.58
CA ALA A 112 0.25 10.50 -11.23
C ALA A 112 0.30 11.93 -10.68
N ARG A 113 0.62 12.11 -9.39
CA ARG A 113 0.86 13.43 -8.78
C ARG A 113 2.05 14.14 -9.43
N SER A 114 3.18 13.45 -9.58
CA SER A 114 4.35 13.98 -10.28
C SER A 114 4.01 14.31 -11.75
N TYR A 115 3.16 13.50 -12.40
CA TYR A 115 2.65 13.78 -13.75
C TYR A 115 1.78 15.05 -13.84
N LEU A 116 1.08 15.46 -12.77
CA LEU A 116 0.36 16.73 -12.74
C LEU A 116 1.28 17.97 -12.75
N GLY A 117 2.57 17.78 -12.48
CA GLY A 117 3.62 18.79 -12.66
C GLY A 117 4.48 19.09 -11.43
N ASP A 118 4.16 18.53 -10.25
CA ASP A 118 4.98 18.62 -9.03
C ASP A 118 4.57 17.57 -7.99
N ALA A 119 5.51 17.04 -7.22
CA ALA A 119 5.30 16.10 -6.12
C ALA A 119 4.44 16.66 -4.95
N ASN A 120 4.21 17.99 -4.89
CA ASN A 120 3.30 18.64 -3.94
C ASN A 120 1.84 18.76 -4.47
N MET A 121 1.57 18.40 -5.72
CA MET A 121 0.20 18.41 -6.26
C MET A 121 -0.71 17.45 -5.48
N ASN A 122 -2.02 17.53 -5.70
CA ASN A 122 -2.96 16.57 -5.13
C ASN A 122 -4.01 16.21 -6.17
N LEU A 123 -4.20 14.92 -6.39
CA LEU A 123 -5.36 14.38 -7.08
C LEU A 123 -6.63 14.68 -6.26
N ALA A 124 -7.79 14.65 -6.92
CA ALA A 124 -9.06 15.04 -6.33
C ALA A 124 -9.37 14.30 -5.03
N TYR A 125 -9.11 12.99 -5.02
CA TYR A 125 -9.44 12.09 -3.91
C TYR A 125 -8.46 12.18 -2.73
N GLU A 126 -7.24 12.67 -2.95
CA GLU A 126 -6.26 12.87 -1.89
C GLU A 126 -6.64 14.01 -0.93
N LYS A 127 -7.54 14.89 -1.38
CA LYS A 127 -8.10 15.99 -0.58
C LYS A 127 -9.24 15.53 0.33
N LEU A 128 -9.69 14.28 0.21
CA LEU A 128 -10.79 13.76 1.05
C LEU A 128 -10.32 13.57 2.50
N PRO A 129 -11.20 13.83 3.49
CA PRO A 129 -10.79 13.96 4.88
C PRO A 129 -10.48 12.62 5.57
N TYR A 130 -10.97 11.50 5.05
CA TYR A 130 -10.82 10.18 5.63
C TYR A 130 -10.12 9.23 4.66
N THR A 131 -9.11 8.53 5.18
CA THR A 131 -8.36 7.53 4.43
C THR A 131 -8.26 6.24 5.23
N GLY A 132 -8.25 5.11 4.54
CA GLY A 132 -7.95 3.78 5.06
C GLY A 132 -7.22 2.94 4.02
N MET A 133 -6.87 1.72 4.39
CA MET A 133 -6.25 0.74 3.49
C MET A 133 -7.14 -0.50 3.35
N SER A 134 -7.15 -1.08 2.16
CA SER A 134 -7.97 -2.23 1.81
C SER A 134 -7.12 -3.42 1.37
N LYS A 135 -7.32 -4.56 2.03
CA LYS A 135 -6.66 -5.85 1.70
C LYS A 135 -7.33 -6.59 0.56
N THR A 136 -6.60 -6.85 -0.52
CA THR A 136 -7.19 -7.18 -1.84
C THR A 136 -7.21 -8.68 -2.19
N TYR A 137 -6.40 -9.54 -1.55
CA TYR A 137 -6.29 -10.98 -1.86
C TYR A 137 -7.63 -11.72 -2.13
N CYS A 138 -7.66 -12.69 -3.05
CA CYS A 138 -8.82 -13.59 -3.25
C CYS A 138 -8.82 -14.73 -2.23
N VAL A 139 -9.91 -15.51 -2.16
CA VAL A 139 -9.96 -16.70 -1.30
C VAL A 139 -8.85 -17.71 -1.62
N ASP A 140 -8.42 -17.78 -2.88
CA ASP A 140 -7.49 -18.77 -3.44
C ASP A 140 -6.21 -18.16 -4.06
N ARG A 141 -6.04 -16.83 -4.03
CA ARG A 141 -4.86 -16.13 -4.57
C ARG A 141 -4.36 -15.06 -3.61
N GLN A 142 -3.03 -14.92 -3.54
CA GLN A 142 -2.36 -13.82 -2.83
C GLN A 142 -2.64 -12.47 -3.50
N VAL A 143 -2.58 -12.45 -4.83
CA VAL A 143 -2.83 -11.28 -5.67
C VAL A 143 -4.15 -11.46 -6.40
N ALA A 144 -5.07 -10.52 -6.23
CA ALA A 144 -6.39 -10.59 -6.81
C ALA A 144 -6.43 -10.20 -8.29
N ASP A 145 -7.40 -10.73 -9.03
CA ASP A 145 -7.87 -10.10 -10.26
C ASP A 145 -9.10 -9.22 -10.00
N SER A 146 -9.48 -8.43 -11.00
CA SER A 146 -10.64 -7.53 -10.96
C SER A 146 -11.98 -8.26 -10.70
N ALA A 147 -12.08 -9.55 -11.01
CA ALA A 147 -13.31 -10.32 -10.79
C ALA A 147 -13.58 -10.62 -9.32
N CYS A 148 -12.59 -11.22 -8.63
CA CYS A 148 -12.76 -11.59 -7.23
C CYS A 148 -12.85 -10.34 -6.34
N SER A 149 -12.12 -9.27 -6.70
CA SER A 149 -12.14 -7.98 -6.01
C SER A 149 -13.48 -7.27 -6.20
N ALA A 150 -14.06 -7.25 -7.42
CA ALA A 150 -15.39 -6.68 -7.68
C ALA A 150 -16.47 -7.32 -6.81
N THR A 151 -16.42 -8.63 -6.64
CA THR A 151 -17.31 -9.33 -5.71
C THR A 151 -17.09 -8.88 -4.27
N ALA A 152 -15.85 -8.63 -3.85
CA ALA A 152 -15.57 -8.14 -2.50
C ALA A 152 -16.08 -6.70 -2.28
N TYR A 153 -15.70 -5.73 -3.12
CA TYR A 153 -16.03 -4.32 -2.91
C TYR A 153 -17.47 -3.92 -3.31
N LEU A 154 -18.19 -4.74 -4.10
CA LEU A 154 -19.60 -4.49 -4.43
C LEU A 154 -20.58 -5.41 -3.68
N CYS A 155 -20.22 -6.66 -3.40
CA CYS A 155 -21.13 -7.66 -2.82
C CYS A 155 -20.81 -8.03 -1.36
N GLY A 156 -19.66 -7.58 -0.82
CA GLY A 156 -19.27 -7.82 0.58
C GLY A 156 -18.82 -9.25 0.84
N VAL A 157 -18.32 -9.96 -0.18
CA VAL A 157 -17.90 -11.36 -0.09
C VAL A 157 -16.63 -11.55 -0.92
N LYS A 158 -15.55 -12.07 -0.32
CA LYS A 158 -14.39 -12.53 -1.09
C LYS A 158 -14.72 -13.86 -1.75
N THR A 159 -14.26 -14.03 -2.98
CA THR A 159 -14.46 -15.24 -3.78
C THR A 159 -13.15 -15.70 -4.44
N ASN A 160 -13.22 -16.72 -5.28
CA ASN A 160 -12.10 -17.25 -6.03
C ASN A 160 -11.76 -16.35 -7.23
N TYR A 161 -10.49 -16.40 -7.65
CA TYR A 161 -9.97 -15.78 -8.86
C TYR A 161 -10.88 -16.02 -10.08
N GLN A 162 -11.06 -15.00 -10.93
CA GLN A 162 -11.88 -15.03 -12.15
C GLN A 162 -13.40 -15.26 -11.97
N THR A 163 -13.92 -15.39 -10.75
CA THR A 163 -15.36 -15.53 -10.48
C THR A 163 -15.98 -14.20 -10.06
N ILE A 164 -17.22 -13.91 -10.48
CA ILE A 164 -17.90 -12.63 -10.22
C ILE A 164 -19.28 -12.87 -9.65
N GLY A 165 -19.61 -12.17 -8.56
CA GLY A 165 -20.95 -12.17 -7.97
C GLY A 165 -21.36 -13.53 -7.40
N VAL A 166 -20.41 -14.42 -7.16
CA VAL A 166 -20.63 -15.74 -6.55
C VAL A 166 -19.67 -15.93 -5.38
N ASN A 167 -20.00 -16.82 -4.45
CA ASN A 167 -19.13 -17.17 -3.33
C ASN A 167 -18.09 -18.23 -3.74
N ALA A 168 -17.11 -18.49 -2.87
CA ALA A 168 -15.99 -19.38 -3.18
C ALA A 168 -16.33 -20.89 -3.23
N ASN A 169 -17.62 -21.29 -3.13
CA ASN A 169 -18.04 -22.63 -3.53
C ASN A 169 -18.06 -22.80 -5.05
N VAL A 170 -18.21 -21.71 -5.81
CA VAL A 170 -18.14 -21.73 -7.27
C VAL A 170 -16.67 -21.69 -7.66
N LYS A 171 -16.22 -22.76 -8.32
CA LYS A 171 -14.90 -22.79 -8.93
C LYS A 171 -14.93 -22.08 -10.27
N THR A 172 -13.79 -21.57 -10.71
CA THR A 172 -13.64 -21.02 -12.04
C THR A 172 -14.09 -22.04 -13.09
N LEU A 173 -14.87 -21.59 -14.08
CA LEU A 173 -15.48 -22.41 -15.15
C LEU A 173 -16.58 -23.39 -14.69
N ASP A 174 -17.02 -23.40 -13.43
CA ASP A 174 -18.11 -24.26 -12.96
C ASP A 174 -19.50 -23.65 -13.25
N CYS A 175 -19.99 -23.90 -14.47
CA CYS A 175 -21.29 -23.42 -14.95
C CYS A 175 -22.46 -23.82 -14.07
N GLU A 176 -22.52 -25.07 -13.63
CA GLU A 176 -23.64 -25.57 -12.84
C GLU A 176 -23.66 -24.91 -11.45
N ALA A 177 -22.50 -24.79 -10.81
CA ALA A 177 -22.40 -24.16 -9.49
C ALA A 177 -22.75 -22.67 -9.51
N ALA A 178 -22.47 -21.95 -10.60
CA ALA A 178 -22.86 -20.54 -10.76
C ALA A 178 -24.38 -20.33 -10.88
N GLN A 179 -25.13 -21.34 -11.34
CA GLN A 179 -26.59 -21.26 -11.43
C GLN A 179 -27.30 -21.53 -10.09
N VAL A 180 -26.58 -21.98 -9.06
CA VAL A 180 -27.14 -22.21 -7.72
C VAL A 180 -27.34 -20.85 -7.03
N GLU A 181 -28.59 -20.52 -6.72
CA GLU A 181 -28.97 -19.23 -6.13
C GLU A 181 -28.27 -18.96 -4.80
N GLU A 182 -28.06 -19.98 -3.97
CA GLU A 182 -27.33 -19.87 -2.69
C GLU A 182 -25.85 -19.48 -2.86
N ASN A 183 -25.29 -19.70 -4.05
CA ASN A 183 -23.93 -19.29 -4.37
C ASN A 183 -23.85 -17.83 -4.82
N ARG A 184 -24.96 -17.20 -5.20
CA ARG A 184 -24.97 -15.82 -5.70
C ARG A 184 -24.84 -14.81 -4.56
N THR A 185 -24.08 -13.75 -4.82
CA THR A 185 -23.83 -12.68 -3.86
C THR A 185 -24.41 -11.37 -4.40
N PRO A 186 -25.58 -10.90 -3.91
CA PRO A 186 -26.18 -9.68 -4.39
C PRO A 186 -25.35 -8.45 -4.02
N SER A 187 -25.20 -7.53 -4.98
CA SER A 187 -24.41 -6.30 -4.87
C SER A 187 -25.13 -5.19 -4.09
N ILE A 188 -24.37 -4.15 -3.71
CA ILE A 188 -24.92 -2.92 -3.14
C ILE A 188 -25.90 -2.20 -4.08
N ALA A 189 -25.76 -2.33 -5.41
CA ALA A 189 -26.72 -1.78 -6.36
C ALA A 189 -28.09 -2.47 -6.22
N LYS A 190 -28.10 -3.80 -6.05
CA LYS A 190 -29.33 -4.52 -5.71
C LYS A 190 -29.90 -4.03 -4.37
N TRP A 191 -29.07 -3.82 -3.36
CA TRP A 191 -29.54 -3.32 -2.06
C TRP A 191 -30.15 -1.91 -2.15
N ALA A 192 -29.60 -1.04 -3.01
CA ALA A 192 -30.14 0.29 -3.29
C ALA A 192 -31.49 0.20 -4.01
N LEU A 193 -31.59 -0.61 -5.06
CA LEU A 193 -32.83 -0.85 -5.81
C LEU A 193 -33.94 -1.44 -4.92
N ASP A 194 -33.61 -2.41 -4.06
CA ASP A 194 -34.55 -3.01 -3.10
C ASP A 194 -35.05 -1.98 -2.07
N ALA A 195 -34.25 -0.94 -1.77
CA ALA A 195 -34.65 0.21 -0.95
C ALA A 195 -35.44 1.28 -1.72
N GLY A 196 -35.66 1.09 -3.03
CA GLY A 196 -36.34 2.02 -3.92
C GLY A 196 -35.49 3.20 -4.37
N LYS A 197 -34.16 3.11 -4.25
CA LYS A 197 -33.23 4.09 -4.83
C LYS A 197 -32.97 3.77 -6.30
N ALA A 198 -32.48 4.75 -7.06
CA ALA A 198 -31.96 4.51 -8.39
C ALA A 198 -30.56 3.88 -8.32
N ALA A 199 -30.15 3.18 -9.36
CA ALA A 199 -28.79 2.67 -9.48
C ALA A 199 -28.30 2.74 -10.93
N GLY A 200 -26.99 2.85 -11.11
CA GLY A 200 -26.35 2.83 -12.42
C GLY A 200 -24.83 2.71 -12.32
N PHE A 201 -24.17 2.57 -13.47
CA PHE A 201 -22.73 2.57 -13.55
C PHE A 201 -22.17 3.23 -14.81
N VAL A 202 -20.92 3.68 -14.68
CA VAL A 202 -20.10 4.27 -15.75
C VAL A 202 -18.73 3.62 -15.72
N THR A 203 -18.18 3.28 -16.88
CA THR A 203 -16.82 2.72 -16.98
C THR A 203 -16.14 3.12 -18.28
N THR A 204 -14.80 3.13 -18.31
CA THR A 204 -14.01 3.17 -19.55
C THR A 204 -13.71 1.78 -20.13
N THR A 205 -14.20 0.70 -19.51
CA THR A 205 -14.07 -0.67 -20.03
C THR A 205 -15.32 -1.09 -20.81
N ARG A 206 -15.39 -2.37 -21.20
CA ARG A 206 -16.64 -2.95 -21.69
C ARG A 206 -17.63 -2.98 -20.52
N VAL A 207 -18.91 -2.69 -20.74
CA VAL A 207 -19.92 -2.79 -19.67
C VAL A 207 -20.12 -4.23 -19.13
N THR A 208 -19.52 -5.20 -19.81
CA THR A 208 -19.44 -6.64 -19.48
C THR A 208 -18.09 -7.04 -18.86
N HIS A 209 -17.14 -6.11 -18.70
CA HIS A 209 -15.87 -6.34 -17.97
C HIS A 209 -16.13 -6.77 -16.52
N ALA A 210 -15.13 -7.31 -15.84
CA ALA A 210 -15.28 -7.86 -14.50
C ALA A 210 -15.78 -6.84 -13.46
N SER A 211 -15.15 -5.67 -13.39
CA SER A 211 -15.49 -4.57 -12.48
C SER A 211 -16.96 -4.11 -12.58
N PRO A 212 -17.51 -3.73 -13.76
CA PRO A 212 -18.91 -3.36 -13.88
C PRO A 212 -19.84 -4.55 -13.72
N THR A 213 -19.41 -5.77 -14.07
CA THR A 213 -20.21 -6.99 -13.85
C THR A 213 -20.47 -7.25 -12.38
N GLY A 214 -19.55 -6.90 -11.46
CA GLY A 214 -19.81 -7.01 -10.02
C GLY A 214 -21.02 -6.19 -9.54
N VAL A 215 -21.49 -5.22 -10.33
CA VAL A 215 -22.71 -4.44 -10.02
C VAL A 215 -23.97 -5.29 -10.19
N TYR A 216 -23.98 -6.28 -11.10
CA TYR A 216 -25.22 -6.94 -11.51
C TYR A 216 -25.16 -8.44 -11.80
N GLY A 217 -24.00 -8.97 -12.20
CA GLY A 217 -23.84 -10.29 -12.77
C GLY A 217 -23.37 -11.35 -11.77
N HIS A 218 -23.59 -12.60 -12.16
CA HIS A 218 -23.23 -13.81 -11.42
C HIS A 218 -22.64 -14.82 -12.40
N THR A 219 -21.33 -15.05 -12.35
CA THR A 219 -20.65 -15.96 -13.29
C THR A 219 -19.47 -16.70 -12.63
N ALA A 220 -19.27 -17.94 -13.04
CA ALA A 220 -18.08 -18.72 -12.69
C ALA A 220 -16.84 -18.31 -13.49
N PHE A 221 -16.98 -17.44 -14.50
CA PHE A 221 -15.85 -17.01 -15.30
C PHE A 221 -16.07 -15.63 -15.90
N ARG A 222 -15.12 -14.72 -15.65
CA ARG A 222 -15.19 -13.31 -16.08
C ARG A 222 -15.25 -13.13 -17.60
N ASP A 223 -14.65 -14.02 -18.38
CA ASP A 223 -14.62 -13.90 -19.84
C ASP A 223 -15.96 -14.28 -20.51
N TRP A 224 -16.95 -14.81 -19.79
CA TRP A 224 -18.28 -15.11 -20.34
C TRP A 224 -19.10 -13.85 -20.63
N GLU A 225 -18.48 -12.86 -21.29
CA GLU A 225 -19.07 -11.59 -21.69
C GLU A 225 -20.16 -11.75 -22.76
N HIS A 226 -20.10 -12.82 -23.56
CA HIS A 226 -21.07 -13.18 -24.59
C HIS A 226 -21.15 -14.70 -24.78
N ASP A 227 -22.30 -15.19 -25.27
CA ASP A 227 -22.63 -16.62 -25.51
C ASP A 227 -21.53 -17.44 -26.19
N LYS A 228 -20.82 -16.86 -27.18
CA LYS A 228 -19.73 -17.56 -27.88
C LYS A 228 -18.65 -18.04 -26.90
N LYS A 229 -18.32 -17.26 -25.87
CA LYS A 229 -17.25 -17.60 -24.93
C LYS A 229 -17.71 -18.67 -23.94
N VAL A 230 -18.98 -18.63 -23.53
CA VAL A 230 -19.63 -19.73 -22.79
C VAL A 230 -19.51 -21.06 -23.59
N MET A 231 -19.81 -21.03 -24.89
CA MET A 231 -19.68 -22.19 -25.77
C MET A 231 -18.25 -22.68 -25.94
N ASP A 232 -17.30 -21.75 -26.15
CA ASP A 232 -15.89 -22.09 -26.36
C ASP A 232 -15.29 -22.81 -25.14
N ASP A 233 -15.78 -22.50 -23.93
CA ASP A 233 -15.32 -23.09 -22.67
C ASP A 233 -16.11 -24.34 -22.26
N GLY A 234 -16.96 -24.86 -23.16
CA GLY A 234 -17.65 -26.14 -23.01
C GLY A 234 -18.94 -26.10 -22.18
N CYS A 235 -19.48 -24.91 -21.92
CA CYS A 235 -20.77 -24.75 -21.28
C CYS A 235 -21.92 -24.58 -22.27
N ASP A 236 -23.12 -24.95 -21.82
CA ASP A 236 -24.33 -24.80 -22.62
C ASP A 236 -24.90 -23.38 -22.44
N PRO A 237 -24.90 -22.52 -23.49
CA PRO A 237 -25.48 -21.18 -23.42
C PRO A 237 -27.01 -21.20 -23.22
N ALA A 238 -27.68 -22.35 -23.35
CA ALA A 238 -29.09 -22.50 -22.98
C ALA A 238 -29.31 -22.64 -21.47
N ILE A 239 -28.24 -22.91 -20.70
CA ILE A 239 -28.25 -23.07 -19.23
C ILE A 239 -27.49 -21.93 -18.56
N THR A 240 -26.37 -21.51 -19.15
CA THR A 240 -25.49 -20.48 -18.63
C THR A 240 -25.66 -19.20 -19.43
N ASP A 241 -26.45 -18.27 -18.88
CA ASP A 241 -26.57 -16.93 -19.45
C ASP A 241 -25.21 -16.22 -19.39
N ASP A 242 -24.80 -15.64 -20.52
CA ASP A 242 -23.61 -14.79 -20.57
C ASP A 242 -23.86 -13.44 -19.87
N ILE A 243 -22.78 -12.72 -19.53
CA ILE A 243 -22.86 -11.46 -18.78
C ILE A 243 -23.72 -10.40 -19.51
N ALA A 244 -23.63 -10.31 -20.84
CA ALA A 244 -24.46 -9.35 -21.60
C ALA A 244 -25.95 -9.71 -21.52
N GLU A 245 -26.30 -11.00 -21.59
CA GLU A 245 -27.67 -11.46 -21.36
C GLU A 245 -28.15 -11.14 -19.94
N GLN A 246 -27.31 -11.39 -18.94
CA GLN A 246 -27.62 -11.04 -17.56
C GLN A 246 -27.91 -9.54 -17.42
N LEU A 247 -27.10 -8.66 -18.01
CA LEU A 247 -27.30 -7.20 -17.99
C LEU A 247 -28.66 -6.76 -18.57
N VAL A 248 -29.18 -7.47 -19.57
CA VAL A 248 -30.46 -7.11 -20.20
C VAL A 248 -31.64 -7.77 -19.51
N ARG A 249 -31.50 -9.04 -19.11
CA ARG A 249 -32.63 -9.91 -18.72
C ARG A 249 -32.82 -10.06 -17.23
N TYR A 250 -31.79 -9.88 -16.40
CA TYR A 250 -31.92 -10.14 -14.96
C TYR A 250 -32.64 -8.98 -14.24
N ASP A 251 -33.29 -9.31 -13.12
CA ASP A 251 -34.12 -8.37 -12.36
C ASP A 251 -33.35 -7.12 -11.89
N THR A 252 -32.15 -7.30 -11.34
CA THR A 252 -31.28 -6.19 -10.89
C THR A 252 -30.88 -5.27 -12.04
N PRO A 253 -30.17 -5.75 -13.08
CA PRO A 253 -29.67 -4.85 -14.12
C PRO A 253 -30.77 -4.26 -15.00
N SER A 254 -31.90 -4.95 -15.19
CA SER A 254 -33.05 -4.40 -15.94
C SER A 254 -33.65 -3.15 -15.29
N LYS A 255 -33.35 -2.87 -14.01
CA LYS A 255 -33.79 -1.67 -13.28
C LYS A 255 -32.73 -0.57 -13.20
N LEU A 256 -31.49 -0.82 -13.66
CA LEU A 256 -30.46 0.21 -13.69
C LEU A 256 -30.86 1.34 -14.64
N ARG A 257 -30.79 2.57 -14.15
CA ARG A 257 -31.18 3.78 -14.90
C ARG A 257 -30.06 4.32 -15.78
N VAL A 258 -28.81 3.97 -15.48
CA VAL A 258 -27.63 4.40 -16.26
C VAL A 258 -26.70 3.21 -16.42
N ILE A 259 -26.33 2.93 -17.66
CA ILE A 259 -25.32 1.94 -18.05
C ILE A 259 -24.46 2.62 -19.12
N MET A 260 -23.20 2.94 -18.81
CA MET A 260 -22.32 3.64 -19.76
C MET A 260 -20.91 3.04 -19.79
N GLY A 261 -20.38 2.85 -21.01
CA GLY A 261 -19.01 2.39 -21.26
C GLY A 261 -18.84 1.94 -22.71
N GLY A 262 -17.95 0.98 -22.96
CA GLY A 262 -17.80 0.31 -24.25
C GLY A 262 -18.50 -1.05 -24.31
N GLY A 263 -18.18 -1.84 -25.32
CA GLY A 263 -18.48 -3.28 -25.39
C GLY A 263 -19.63 -3.67 -26.30
N ARG A 264 -20.02 -2.81 -27.27
CA ARG A 264 -21.17 -3.08 -28.17
C ARG A 264 -21.10 -4.45 -28.84
N ARG A 265 -19.90 -4.96 -29.14
CA ARG A 265 -19.71 -6.25 -29.80
C ARG A 265 -20.34 -7.43 -29.05
N ALA A 266 -20.44 -7.36 -27.72
CA ALA A 266 -21.05 -8.42 -26.90
C ALA A 266 -22.58 -8.45 -26.99
N PHE A 267 -23.20 -7.37 -27.48
CA PHE A 267 -24.65 -7.18 -27.54
C PHE A 267 -25.24 -7.39 -28.95
N ARG A 268 -24.39 -7.57 -29.97
CA ARG A 268 -24.80 -7.67 -31.37
C ARG A 268 -24.55 -9.08 -31.94
N PRO A 269 -25.43 -9.59 -32.83
CA PRO A 269 -25.19 -10.81 -33.59
C PRO A 269 -23.91 -10.71 -34.41
N LYS A 270 -23.26 -11.85 -34.65
CA LYS A 270 -22.02 -11.92 -35.44
C LYS A 270 -22.09 -11.34 -36.85
N ASP A 271 -23.26 -11.36 -37.44
CA ASP A 271 -23.50 -10.92 -38.82
C ASP A 271 -23.99 -9.45 -38.84
N ALA A 272 -24.11 -8.81 -37.68
CA ALA A 272 -24.42 -7.39 -37.54
C ALA A 272 -23.13 -6.57 -37.47
N ILE A 273 -23.13 -5.44 -38.17
CA ILE A 273 -22.07 -4.42 -38.15
C ILE A 273 -22.55 -3.29 -37.24
N ASP A 274 -21.71 -2.90 -36.28
CA ASP A 274 -22.02 -1.83 -35.35
C ASP A 274 -21.88 -0.44 -35.99
N GLU A 275 -22.14 0.60 -35.19
CA GLU A 275 -22.16 2.00 -35.63
C GLU A 275 -20.79 2.50 -36.14
N GLU A 276 -19.71 1.78 -35.86
CA GLU A 276 -18.32 2.12 -36.20
C GLU A 276 -17.69 1.17 -37.22
N GLY A 277 -18.41 0.10 -37.60
CA GLY A 277 -17.97 -0.84 -38.63
C GLY A 277 -17.47 -2.18 -38.10
N ASP A 278 -17.53 -2.42 -36.78
CA ASP A 278 -17.09 -3.67 -36.16
C ASP A 278 -18.17 -4.76 -36.15
N GLU A 279 -17.76 -6.01 -36.25
CA GLU A 279 -18.65 -7.17 -36.18
C GLU A 279 -19.05 -7.52 -34.74
N GLY A 280 -20.33 -7.88 -34.56
CA GLY A 280 -20.81 -8.47 -33.31
C GLY A 280 -20.12 -9.81 -32.97
N LYS A 281 -20.24 -10.24 -31.71
CA LYS A 281 -19.68 -11.51 -31.24
C LYS A 281 -20.74 -12.58 -31.01
N ARG A 282 -22.01 -12.20 -30.83
CA ARG A 282 -23.06 -13.15 -30.43
C ARG A 282 -23.34 -14.21 -31.50
N ARG A 283 -23.56 -15.46 -31.10
CA ARG A 283 -23.81 -16.59 -32.01
C ARG A 283 -25.24 -17.12 -31.96
N ASP A 284 -26.01 -16.70 -30.97
CA ASP A 284 -27.44 -16.95 -30.80
C ASP A 284 -28.35 -16.16 -31.76
N GLY A 285 -27.79 -15.16 -32.46
CA GLY A 285 -28.54 -14.32 -33.40
C GLY A 285 -29.35 -13.19 -32.75
N VAL A 286 -29.13 -12.91 -31.46
CA VAL A 286 -29.89 -11.93 -30.67
C VAL A 286 -29.22 -10.55 -30.70
N ASP A 287 -30.04 -9.51 -30.84
CA ASP A 287 -29.64 -8.12 -30.64
C ASP A 287 -30.12 -7.61 -29.27
N LEU A 288 -29.20 -7.62 -28.31
CA LEU A 288 -29.50 -7.28 -26.92
C LEU A 288 -29.71 -5.78 -26.71
N ILE A 289 -29.18 -4.91 -27.58
CA ILE A 289 -29.46 -3.46 -27.51
C ILE A 289 -30.93 -3.21 -27.88
N GLN A 290 -31.41 -3.86 -28.94
CA GLN A 290 -32.82 -3.76 -29.32
C GLN A 290 -33.73 -4.40 -28.26
N GLU A 291 -33.36 -5.56 -27.72
CA GLU A 291 -34.10 -6.21 -26.63
C GLU A 291 -34.19 -5.30 -25.39
N TRP A 292 -33.10 -4.63 -25.03
CA TRP A 292 -33.10 -3.66 -23.93
C TRP A 292 -34.06 -2.49 -24.20
N LEU A 293 -34.01 -1.87 -25.38
CA LEU A 293 -34.91 -0.77 -25.77
C LEU A 293 -36.38 -1.19 -25.70
N ASP A 294 -36.71 -2.37 -26.22
CA ASP A 294 -38.06 -2.93 -26.20
C ASP A 294 -38.53 -3.17 -24.76
N SER A 295 -37.64 -3.64 -23.88
CA SER A 295 -37.93 -3.85 -22.45
C SER A 295 -38.31 -2.55 -21.72
N LYS A 296 -37.80 -1.39 -22.16
CA LYS A 296 -38.07 -0.08 -21.54
C LYS A 296 -39.34 0.60 -22.07
N LYS A 297 -40.06 0.02 -23.03
CA LYS A 297 -41.37 0.51 -23.50
C LYS A 297 -41.36 2.02 -23.87
N GLY A 298 -40.30 2.47 -24.55
CA GLY A 298 -40.12 3.86 -24.97
C GLY A 298 -39.55 4.81 -23.91
N GLN A 299 -39.17 4.31 -22.73
CA GLN A 299 -38.51 5.08 -21.67
C GLN A 299 -36.98 4.99 -21.72
N GLY A 300 -36.45 4.13 -22.60
CA GLY A 300 -35.01 3.93 -22.81
C GLY A 300 -34.45 4.88 -23.86
N THR A 301 -33.29 5.46 -23.58
CA THR A 301 -32.47 6.24 -24.50
C THR A 301 -31.16 5.50 -24.73
N TYR A 302 -30.87 5.17 -25.99
CA TYR A 302 -29.59 4.59 -26.40
C TYR A 302 -28.74 5.64 -27.10
N VAL A 303 -27.48 5.76 -26.69
CA VAL A 303 -26.46 6.63 -27.30
C VAL A 303 -25.17 5.86 -27.54
N TRP A 304 -24.41 6.24 -28.55
CA TRP A 304 -23.16 5.55 -28.91
C TRP A 304 -22.00 6.49 -29.26
N ASN A 305 -22.20 7.80 -29.16
CA ASN A 305 -21.14 8.78 -29.31
C ASN A 305 -21.34 9.99 -28.38
N ARG A 306 -20.31 10.83 -28.31
CA ARG A 306 -20.23 12.01 -27.46
C ARG A 306 -21.33 13.03 -27.75
N GLU A 307 -21.57 13.35 -29.02
CA GLU A 307 -22.61 14.33 -29.40
C GLU A 307 -23.98 13.89 -28.88
N GLN A 308 -24.34 12.62 -29.07
CA GLN A 308 -25.60 12.07 -28.58
C GLN A 308 -25.67 12.12 -27.06
N LEU A 309 -24.61 11.74 -26.35
CA LEU A 309 -24.56 11.79 -24.88
C LEU A 309 -24.76 13.22 -24.36
N LEU A 310 -24.05 14.20 -24.94
CA LEU A 310 -24.14 15.59 -24.53
C LEU A 310 -25.53 16.19 -24.79
N ASN A 311 -26.23 15.69 -25.82
CA ASN A 311 -27.60 16.07 -26.14
C ASN A 311 -28.67 15.35 -25.29
N VAL A 312 -28.31 14.40 -24.42
CA VAL A 312 -29.26 13.78 -23.48
C VAL A 312 -29.74 14.80 -22.45
N ASP A 313 -31.05 15.00 -22.38
CA ASP A 313 -31.72 15.73 -21.31
C ASP A 313 -31.85 14.84 -20.07
N GLY A 314 -30.82 14.86 -19.22
CA GLY A 314 -30.74 13.99 -18.05
C GLY A 314 -31.93 14.10 -17.10
N ASN A 315 -32.58 15.27 -17.01
CA ASN A 315 -33.73 15.47 -16.13
C ASN A 315 -35.01 14.75 -16.62
N ASN A 316 -35.07 14.44 -17.92
CA ASN A 316 -36.24 13.81 -18.54
C ASN A 316 -35.97 12.38 -19.03
N THR A 317 -34.73 11.90 -18.94
CA THR A 317 -34.35 10.53 -19.28
C THR A 317 -34.55 9.58 -18.10
N GLN A 318 -35.32 8.51 -18.31
CA GLN A 318 -35.55 7.49 -17.27
C GLN A 318 -34.47 6.41 -17.26
N TYR A 319 -34.13 5.90 -18.44
CA TYR A 319 -33.12 4.88 -18.64
C TYR A 319 -32.16 5.31 -19.75
N LEU A 320 -30.86 5.29 -19.46
CA LEU A 320 -29.78 5.64 -20.39
C LEU A 320 -28.83 4.46 -20.57
N LEU A 321 -28.69 3.99 -21.81
CA LEU A 321 -27.68 3.03 -22.24
C LEU A 321 -26.71 3.76 -23.19
N GLY A 322 -25.46 3.92 -22.77
CA GLY A 322 -24.39 4.52 -23.57
C GLY A 322 -23.31 3.50 -23.88
N LEU A 323 -23.17 3.10 -25.14
CA LEU A 323 -22.11 2.16 -25.55
C LEU A 323 -21.25 2.80 -26.64
N PHE A 324 -20.07 3.31 -26.25
CA PHE A 324 -19.29 4.25 -27.05
C PHE A 324 -18.24 3.62 -27.95
N GLU A 325 -17.81 2.40 -27.64
CA GLU A 325 -16.85 1.64 -28.45
C GLU A 325 -17.27 0.17 -28.62
N ALA A 326 -16.77 -0.48 -29.67
CA ALA A 326 -17.06 -1.89 -29.95
C ALA A 326 -16.49 -2.81 -28.84
N SER A 327 -15.32 -2.46 -28.31
CA SER A 327 -14.63 -3.11 -27.18
C SER A 327 -14.55 -2.13 -25.99
N HIS A 328 -13.45 -2.10 -25.25
CA HIS A 328 -13.20 -1.03 -24.28
C HIS A 328 -13.23 0.35 -24.95
N MET A 329 -13.44 1.39 -24.15
CA MET A 329 -13.23 2.77 -24.59
C MET A 329 -11.75 3.01 -24.94
N LEU A 330 -11.48 3.98 -25.82
CA LEU A 330 -10.10 4.38 -26.13
C LEU A 330 -9.45 4.99 -24.90
N TYR A 331 -8.11 4.90 -24.82
CA TYR A 331 -7.39 5.70 -23.83
C TYR A 331 -7.55 7.19 -24.15
N ASN A 332 -7.49 8.07 -23.15
CA ASN A 332 -7.58 9.51 -23.34
C ASN A 332 -6.46 10.04 -24.26
N LEU A 333 -5.21 9.59 -24.07
CA LEU A 333 -4.11 9.95 -24.98
C LEU A 333 -4.28 9.36 -26.38
N GLU A 334 -4.88 8.18 -26.51
CA GLU A 334 -5.16 7.55 -27.80
C GLU A 334 -6.24 8.32 -28.56
N THR A 335 -7.31 8.72 -27.88
CA THR A 335 -8.39 9.56 -28.40
C THR A 335 -7.82 10.86 -29.01
N ILE A 336 -6.92 11.52 -28.28
CA ILE A 336 -6.22 12.73 -28.74
C ILE A 336 -5.31 12.42 -29.94
N ALA A 337 -4.53 11.34 -29.87
CA ALA A 337 -3.62 10.96 -30.95
C ALA A 337 -4.37 10.63 -32.26
N MET A 338 -5.59 10.12 -32.17
CA MET A 338 -6.45 9.79 -33.30
C MET A 338 -7.34 10.97 -33.78
N GLY A 339 -7.40 12.08 -33.04
CA GLY A 339 -8.27 13.21 -33.35
C GLY A 339 -9.76 12.88 -33.15
N ARG A 340 -10.09 12.03 -32.16
CA ARG A 340 -11.45 11.54 -31.88
C ARG A 340 -12.12 12.21 -30.68
N GLU A 341 -11.58 13.31 -30.17
CA GLU A 341 -12.06 13.99 -28.96
C GLU A 341 -13.50 14.51 -29.08
N GLU A 342 -13.95 14.81 -30.31
CA GLU A 342 -15.33 15.24 -30.55
C GLU A 342 -16.32 14.05 -30.68
N PHE A 343 -15.80 12.83 -30.79
CA PHE A 343 -16.60 11.63 -31.06
C PHE A 343 -16.80 10.76 -29.83
N GLU A 344 -15.77 10.57 -29.00
CA GLU A 344 -15.84 9.71 -27.82
C GLU A 344 -15.94 10.56 -26.54
N PRO A 345 -16.92 10.31 -25.66
CA PRO A 345 -17.07 11.10 -24.43
C PRO A 345 -15.99 10.75 -23.42
N THR A 346 -15.53 11.73 -22.67
CA THR A 346 -14.59 11.46 -21.58
C THR A 346 -15.29 10.82 -20.37
N LEU A 347 -14.54 10.17 -19.48
CA LEU A 347 -15.08 9.67 -18.21
C LEU A 347 -15.75 10.81 -17.41
N THR A 348 -15.16 12.01 -17.42
CA THR A 348 -15.75 13.19 -16.79
C THR A 348 -17.14 13.53 -17.35
N GLU A 349 -17.32 13.47 -18.66
CA GLU A 349 -18.60 13.77 -19.33
C GLU A 349 -19.66 12.69 -19.07
N MET A 350 -19.26 11.42 -19.07
CA MET A 350 -20.14 10.31 -18.68
C MET A 350 -20.61 10.45 -17.23
N VAL A 351 -19.71 10.78 -16.30
CA VAL A 351 -20.06 10.99 -14.88
C VAL A 351 -21.00 12.18 -14.71
N ASP A 352 -20.75 13.29 -15.40
CA ASP A 352 -21.62 14.47 -15.39
C ASP A 352 -23.05 14.10 -15.78
N LYS A 353 -23.23 13.35 -16.87
CA LYS A 353 -24.55 12.94 -17.36
C LYS A 353 -25.21 11.87 -16.50
N ALA A 354 -24.44 10.91 -15.98
CA ALA A 354 -24.96 9.87 -15.10
C ALA A 354 -25.60 10.47 -13.84
N ILE A 355 -24.95 11.47 -13.24
CA ILE A 355 -25.48 12.17 -12.07
C ILE A 355 -26.74 12.96 -12.42
N ASP A 356 -26.83 13.60 -13.59
CA ASP A 356 -28.05 14.30 -14.02
C ASP A 356 -29.25 13.33 -14.07
N VAL A 357 -29.08 12.16 -14.68
CA VAL A 357 -30.15 11.14 -14.80
C VAL A 357 -30.55 10.59 -13.43
N LEU A 358 -29.57 10.18 -12.61
CA LEU A 358 -29.83 9.52 -11.34
C LEU A 358 -30.37 10.46 -10.25
N SER A 359 -29.99 11.74 -10.28
CA SER A 359 -30.41 12.74 -9.27
C SER A 359 -31.91 13.07 -9.34
N THR A 360 -32.61 12.63 -10.39
CA THR A 360 -34.07 12.75 -10.50
C THR A 360 -34.83 11.80 -9.54
N GLU A 361 -34.18 10.79 -8.96
CA GLU A 361 -34.79 9.91 -7.95
C GLU A 361 -34.78 10.55 -6.56
N GLU A 362 -35.96 10.85 -6.02
CA GLU A 362 -36.12 11.52 -4.74
C GLU A 362 -35.57 10.71 -3.55
N LYS A 363 -35.60 9.37 -3.64
CA LYS A 363 -35.02 8.49 -2.60
C LYS A 363 -33.49 8.43 -2.64
N GLY A 364 -32.88 9.03 -3.66
CA GLY A 364 -31.44 9.01 -3.92
C GLY A 364 -30.99 7.84 -4.78
N PHE A 365 -29.67 7.70 -4.94
CA PHE A 365 -29.09 6.75 -5.88
C PHE A 365 -27.79 6.08 -5.40
N PHE A 366 -27.45 4.95 -6.02
CA PHE A 366 -26.11 4.37 -6.02
C PHE A 366 -25.49 4.52 -7.42
N LEU A 367 -24.26 5.00 -7.51
CA LEU A 367 -23.53 5.12 -8.77
C LEU A 367 -22.13 4.50 -8.63
N PHE A 368 -21.84 3.51 -9.48
CA PHE A 368 -20.51 2.93 -9.63
C PHE A 368 -19.77 3.59 -10.80
N ILE A 369 -18.52 3.98 -10.61
CA ILE A 369 -17.71 4.65 -11.63
C ILE A 369 -16.34 4.00 -11.67
N GLU A 370 -15.89 3.59 -12.86
CA GLU A 370 -14.62 2.89 -13.03
C GLU A 370 -13.72 3.63 -14.04
N GLY A 371 -12.50 3.95 -13.62
CA GLY A 371 -11.39 4.31 -14.51
C GLY A 371 -10.60 3.05 -14.88
N GLY A 372 -11.20 2.15 -15.65
CA GLY A 372 -10.68 0.79 -15.80
C GLY A 372 -9.55 0.62 -16.81
N ARG A 373 -9.29 1.65 -17.61
CA ARG A 373 -8.15 1.67 -18.56
C ARG A 373 -6.81 2.02 -17.89
N ILE A 374 -6.80 2.36 -16.60
CA ILE A 374 -5.58 2.47 -15.80
C ILE A 374 -4.85 1.11 -15.78
N ASP A 375 -5.58 0.05 -15.42
CA ASP A 375 -5.13 -1.34 -15.40
C ASP A 375 -4.64 -1.82 -16.77
N SER A 376 -5.47 -1.67 -17.81
CA SER A 376 -5.10 -2.09 -19.18
C SER A 376 -3.79 -1.45 -19.68
N ALA A 377 -3.54 -0.19 -19.31
CA ALA A 377 -2.29 0.49 -19.67
C ALA A 377 -1.09 -0.03 -18.86
N HIS A 378 -1.26 -0.38 -17.58
CA HIS A 378 -0.21 -1.00 -16.78
C HIS A 378 0.16 -2.39 -17.29
N HIS A 379 -0.83 -3.19 -17.68
CA HIS A 379 -0.65 -4.50 -18.31
C HIS A 379 0.27 -4.46 -19.55
N GLU A 380 0.20 -3.38 -20.32
CA GLU A 380 1.06 -3.13 -21.50
C GLU A 380 2.42 -2.48 -21.16
N ASN A 381 2.69 -2.21 -19.88
CA ASN A 381 3.78 -1.37 -19.37
C ASN A 381 3.76 0.09 -19.89
N TRP A 382 2.58 0.62 -20.27
CA TRP A 382 2.40 2.00 -20.75
C TRP A 382 2.17 2.97 -19.59
N ALA A 383 3.19 3.16 -18.75
CA ALA A 383 3.06 4.00 -17.55
C ALA A 383 2.50 5.40 -17.86
N LYS A 384 2.93 6.03 -18.96
CA LYS A 384 2.42 7.34 -19.38
C LYS A 384 0.92 7.35 -19.66
N VAL A 385 0.39 6.28 -20.26
CA VAL A 385 -1.04 6.16 -20.56
C VAL A 385 -1.80 5.92 -19.26
N SER A 386 -1.34 5.03 -18.39
CA SER A 386 -1.96 4.77 -17.08
C SER A 386 -2.05 6.04 -16.20
N LEU A 387 -0.99 6.85 -16.13
CA LEU A 387 -1.01 8.08 -15.34
C LEU A 387 -1.94 9.14 -15.94
N ASP A 388 -2.12 9.18 -17.27
CA ASP A 388 -3.09 10.08 -17.90
C ASP A 388 -4.54 9.61 -17.70
N GLU A 389 -4.81 8.30 -17.73
CA GLU A 389 -6.10 7.73 -17.32
C GLU A 389 -6.42 8.05 -15.85
N THR A 390 -5.43 7.95 -14.96
CA THR A 390 -5.56 8.31 -13.53
C THR A 390 -5.88 9.80 -13.36
N LYS A 391 -5.28 10.66 -14.19
CA LYS A 391 -5.59 12.08 -14.21
C LYS A 391 -7.01 12.35 -14.70
N GLU A 392 -7.49 11.67 -15.74
CA GLU A 392 -8.88 11.79 -16.19
C GLU A 392 -9.87 11.27 -15.14
N PHE A 393 -9.55 10.17 -14.47
CA PHE A 393 -10.29 9.65 -13.32
C PHE A 393 -10.38 10.67 -12.18
N SER A 394 -9.28 11.36 -11.86
CA SER A 394 -9.28 12.47 -10.89
C SER A 394 -10.20 13.61 -11.31
N LYS A 395 -10.25 13.99 -12.60
CA LYS A 395 -11.20 15.02 -13.10
C LYS A 395 -12.65 14.58 -12.96
N ALA A 396 -12.95 13.30 -13.20
CA ALA A 396 -14.29 12.76 -13.05
C ALA A 396 -14.76 12.80 -11.58
N ILE A 397 -13.86 12.56 -10.63
CA ILE A 397 -14.12 12.72 -9.18
C ILE A 397 -14.38 14.19 -8.85
N GLU A 398 -13.52 15.11 -9.30
CA GLU A 398 -13.72 16.57 -9.13
C GLU A 398 -15.08 17.02 -9.68
N LYS A 399 -15.48 16.49 -10.84
CA LYS A 399 -16.78 16.75 -11.44
C LYS A 399 -17.92 16.24 -10.56
N ALA A 400 -17.88 14.99 -10.08
CA ALA A 400 -18.92 14.46 -9.21
C ALA A 400 -19.06 15.27 -7.90
N LEU A 401 -17.93 15.58 -7.25
CA LEU A 401 -17.91 16.40 -6.02
C LEU A 401 -18.55 17.79 -6.24
N SER A 402 -18.44 18.36 -7.46
CA SER A 402 -19.06 19.64 -7.79
C SER A 402 -20.58 19.58 -8.02
N LYS A 403 -21.15 18.39 -8.25
CA LYS A 403 -22.57 18.20 -8.60
C LYS A 403 -23.44 17.73 -7.44
N VAL A 404 -22.85 17.28 -6.34
CA VAL A 404 -23.58 16.64 -5.24
C VAL A 404 -23.50 17.45 -3.94
N ASP A 405 -24.53 17.35 -3.11
CA ASP A 405 -24.48 17.86 -1.74
C ASP A 405 -23.81 16.81 -0.84
N LEU A 406 -22.62 17.15 -0.33
CA LEU A 406 -21.80 16.30 0.55
C LEU A 406 -22.42 16.11 1.95
N ASN A 407 -23.49 16.85 2.29
CA ASN A 407 -24.26 16.57 3.51
C ASN A 407 -25.14 15.33 3.37
N GLU A 408 -25.55 14.97 2.16
CA GLU A 408 -26.42 13.80 1.87
C GLU A 408 -25.81 12.78 0.91
N THR A 409 -24.61 13.03 0.37
CA THR A 409 -23.92 12.14 -0.58
C THR A 409 -22.63 11.60 0.01
N LEU A 410 -22.52 10.28 0.12
CA LEU A 410 -21.28 9.59 0.44
C LEU A 410 -20.52 9.32 -0.86
N VAL A 411 -19.28 9.83 -0.94
CA VAL A 411 -18.36 9.52 -2.05
C VAL A 411 -17.20 8.71 -1.49
N VAL A 412 -16.94 7.57 -2.11
CA VAL A 412 -15.83 6.65 -1.78
C VAL A 412 -15.00 6.44 -3.04
N VAL A 413 -13.68 6.53 -2.92
CA VAL A 413 -12.71 6.29 -3.99
C VAL A 413 -11.74 5.23 -3.51
N THR A 414 -11.49 4.20 -4.31
CA THR A 414 -10.50 3.15 -4.02
C THR A 414 -9.99 2.54 -5.33
N ALA A 415 -9.09 1.58 -5.22
CA ALA A 415 -8.81 0.61 -6.27
C ALA A 415 -9.34 -0.77 -5.88
N ASP A 416 -9.32 -1.68 -6.82
CA ASP A 416 -9.66 -3.08 -6.65
C ASP A 416 -8.44 -3.96 -6.34
N HIS A 417 -7.31 -3.67 -6.99
CA HIS A 417 -5.95 -4.16 -6.73
C HIS A 417 -4.90 -3.12 -7.19
N SER A 418 -3.61 -3.47 -7.07
CA SER A 418 -2.49 -2.66 -7.55
C SER A 418 -1.85 -3.28 -8.80
N HIS A 419 -0.70 -2.75 -9.24
CA HIS A 419 0.19 -3.33 -10.27
C HIS A 419 1.61 -3.51 -9.74
N SER A 420 2.41 -4.37 -10.38
CA SER A 420 3.83 -4.51 -10.11
C SER A 420 4.67 -3.34 -10.68
N PHE A 421 4.15 -2.13 -10.50
CA PHE A 421 4.70 -0.86 -10.96
C PHE A 421 5.65 -0.27 -9.90
N THR A 422 6.77 0.30 -10.33
CA THR A 422 7.80 0.84 -9.42
C THR A 422 8.16 2.27 -9.78
N TYR A 423 8.40 3.08 -8.76
CA TYR A 423 8.88 4.47 -8.87
C TYR A 423 10.24 4.61 -8.17
N THR A 424 11.33 4.64 -8.94
CA THR A 424 12.71 4.54 -8.44
C THR A 424 13.35 5.90 -8.16
N GLY A 425 14.24 5.94 -7.16
CA GLY A 425 15.05 7.11 -6.83
C GLY A 425 16.32 7.26 -7.66
N TYR A 426 16.94 8.45 -7.74
CA TYR A 426 16.68 9.68 -6.96
C TYR A 426 16.58 10.93 -7.88
N ALA A 427 15.62 10.90 -8.81
CA ALA A 427 15.37 12.03 -9.73
C ALA A 427 15.17 13.36 -8.98
N HIS A 428 15.61 14.47 -9.58
CA HIS A 428 15.33 15.80 -9.05
C HIS A 428 13.82 16.07 -9.05
N ARG A 429 13.34 16.85 -8.08
CA ARG A 429 11.90 17.11 -7.91
C ARG A 429 11.20 17.60 -9.18
N ASP A 430 11.89 18.40 -10.00
CA ASP A 430 11.37 18.99 -11.23
C ASP A 430 11.66 18.17 -12.50
N ASP A 431 12.31 17.00 -12.38
CA ASP A 431 12.55 16.11 -13.52
C ASP A 431 11.23 15.53 -14.07
N ASP A 432 11.22 15.19 -15.36
CA ASP A 432 10.08 14.49 -15.97
C ASP A 432 9.93 13.10 -15.31
N ILE A 433 8.73 12.79 -14.81
CA ILE A 433 8.39 11.49 -14.23
C ILE A 433 8.60 10.33 -15.21
N PHE A 434 8.52 10.59 -16.51
CA PHE A 434 8.80 9.59 -17.57
C PHE A 434 10.27 9.57 -18.01
N GLY A 435 11.10 10.36 -17.34
CA GLY A 435 12.52 10.54 -17.61
C GLY A 435 13.39 9.51 -16.89
N TYR A 436 14.51 10.01 -16.37
CA TYR A 436 15.58 9.21 -15.79
C TYR A 436 15.85 9.65 -14.37
N THR A 437 16.35 8.74 -13.54
CA THR A 437 16.71 9.00 -12.14
C THR A 437 17.94 9.89 -11.98
N GLY A 438 18.73 10.07 -13.05
CA GLY A 438 20.05 10.71 -13.00
C GLY A 438 21.16 9.78 -12.49
N THR A 439 20.86 8.51 -12.22
CA THR A 439 21.83 7.48 -11.83
C THR A 439 22.12 6.53 -13.01
N LYS A 440 23.31 5.92 -12.97
CA LYS A 440 23.74 4.91 -13.94
C LYS A 440 23.93 3.57 -13.25
N GLY A 441 23.47 2.51 -13.92
CA GLY A 441 23.78 1.16 -13.53
C GLY A 441 25.27 0.84 -13.66
N LEU A 442 25.70 -0.29 -13.10
CA LEU A 442 27.03 -0.88 -13.24
C LEU A 442 27.39 -1.19 -14.71
N ASP A 443 26.39 -1.26 -15.58
CA ASP A 443 26.54 -1.39 -17.03
C ASP A 443 26.79 -0.04 -17.75
N GLY A 444 26.76 1.08 -17.02
CA GLY A 444 26.99 2.44 -17.53
C GLY A 444 25.76 3.08 -18.20
N LEU A 445 24.61 2.41 -18.21
CA LEU A 445 23.38 2.89 -18.83
C LEU A 445 22.49 3.61 -17.80
N ASP A 446 21.74 4.62 -18.24
CA ASP A 446 20.83 5.35 -17.36
C ASP A 446 19.65 4.49 -16.91
N GLU A 447 19.10 4.81 -15.75
CA GLU A 447 17.90 4.19 -15.20
C GLU A 447 16.67 5.07 -15.45
N LEU A 448 15.56 4.46 -15.89
CA LEU A 448 14.27 5.13 -15.98
C LEU A 448 13.66 5.29 -14.59
N THR A 449 13.01 6.43 -14.34
CA THR A 449 12.35 6.72 -13.07
C THR A 449 11.18 5.77 -12.76
N LEU A 450 10.57 5.21 -13.79
CA LEU A 450 9.44 4.29 -13.69
C LEU A 450 9.80 2.94 -14.34
N GLY A 451 9.25 1.86 -13.80
CA GLY A 451 9.46 0.50 -14.29
C GLY A 451 8.41 -0.47 -13.78
N TYR A 452 8.54 -1.74 -14.17
CA TYR A 452 7.67 -2.83 -13.77
C TYR A 452 8.46 -4.07 -13.36
N ALA A 453 7.88 -4.96 -12.57
CA ALA A 453 8.51 -6.24 -12.27
C ALA A 453 8.43 -7.21 -13.46
N ASN A 454 7.37 -7.13 -14.29
CA ASN A 454 7.21 -7.99 -15.45
C ASN A 454 6.39 -7.32 -16.57
N GLY A 455 6.34 -7.99 -17.74
CA GLY A 455 5.60 -7.55 -18.92
C GLY A 455 6.44 -7.44 -20.18
N LEU A 456 5.83 -6.93 -21.25
CA LEU A 456 6.44 -6.85 -22.59
C LEU A 456 7.60 -5.85 -22.66
N GLY A 457 7.65 -4.90 -21.73
CA GLY A 457 8.76 -3.97 -21.57
C GLY A 457 10.12 -4.67 -21.43
N TYR A 458 10.17 -5.93 -20.98
CA TYR A 458 11.41 -6.69 -20.97
C TYR A 458 12.05 -6.77 -22.37
N HIS A 459 11.27 -7.05 -23.41
CA HIS A 459 11.79 -7.26 -24.77
C HIS A 459 12.25 -5.97 -25.44
N ASP A 460 11.69 -4.83 -25.04
CA ASP A 460 12.06 -3.53 -25.56
C ASP A 460 13.34 -3.00 -24.89
N HIS A 461 13.67 -3.49 -23.70
CA HIS A 461 14.76 -2.99 -22.86
C HIS A 461 15.90 -3.99 -22.61
N VAL A 462 15.75 -5.26 -23.01
CA VAL A 462 16.79 -6.30 -22.85
C VAL A 462 17.24 -6.82 -24.22
N ASN A 463 18.56 -6.84 -24.43
CA ASN A 463 19.15 -7.40 -25.63
C ASN A 463 18.98 -8.93 -25.64
N PRO A 464 18.55 -9.55 -26.75
CA PRO A 464 18.46 -11.02 -26.86
C PRO A 464 19.77 -11.77 -26.57
N LYS A 465 20.92 -11.09 -26.71
CA LYS A 465 22.25 -11.62 -26.39
C LYS A 465 22.73 -11.31 -24.96
N GLY A 466 21.89 -10.71 -24.13
CA GLY A 466 22.18 -10.32 -22.75
C GLY A 466 22.50 -8.84 -22.60
N GLY A 467 22.16 -8.28 -21.43
CA GLY A 467 22.35 -6.87 -21.09
C GLY A 467 21.17 -5.97 -21.43
N ARG A 468 21.11 -4.79 -20.79
CA ARG A 468 20.11 -3.77 -21.08
C ARG A 468 20.40 -3.05 -22.41
N ILE A 469 19.34 -2.55 -23.04
CA ILE A 469 19.42 -1.61 -24.16
C ILE A 469 19.49 -0.19 -23.57
N ASP A 470 20.30 0.68 -24.18
CA ASP A 470 20.38 2.09 -23.76
C ASP A 470 19.01 2.77 -23.96
N PRO A 471 18.33 3.19 -22.88
CA PRO A 471 16.99 3.74 -22.97
C PRO A 471 16.91 5.07 -23.74
N HIS A 472 18.04 5.76 -23.97
CA HIS A 472 18.07 6.95 -24.83
C HIS A 472 17.95 6.65 -26.32
N THR A 473 18.19 5.39 -26.71
CA THR A 473 18.10 4.97 -28.11
C THR A 473 16.70 4.50 -28.50
N LEU A 474 15.81 4.32 -27.52
CA LEU A 474 14.46 3.81 -27.75
C LEU A 474 13.53 4.96 -28.19
N PRO A 475 12.64 4.72 -29.18
CA PRO A 475 11.59 5.68 -29.51
C PRO A 475 10.64 5.83 -28.33
N LYS A 476 10.22 7.05 -28.01
CA LYS A 476 9.31 7.36 -26.90
C LYS A 476 7.95 7.86 -27.39
N PRO A 477 7.12 7.02 -28.03
CA PRO A 477 5.74 7.39 -28.35
C PRO A 477 4.92 7.58 -27.06
N TYR A 478 3.66 8.01 -27.17
CA TYR A 478 2.80 8.19 -26.00
C TYR A 478 2.56 6.87 -25.25
N ASN A 479 2.57 5.74 -25.96
CA ASN A 479 2.45 4.37 -25.47
C ASN A 479 3.82 3.66 -25.37
N PHE A 480 4.85 4.40 -24.96
CA PHE A 480 6.16 3.82 -24.68
C PHE A 480 6.06 2.76 -23.56
N ARG A 481 6.59 1.56 -23.82
CA ARG A 481 6.69 0.50 -22.81
C ARG A 481 7.90 0.77 -21.91
N PHE A 482 7.66 0.84 -20.61
CA PHE A 482 8.73 1.00 -19.62
C PHE A 482 9.40 -0.34 -19.32
N ALA A 483 10.62 -0.28 -18.76
CA ALA A 483 11.43 -1.46 -18.51
C ALA A 483 10.74 -2.45 -17.54
N ALA A 484 10.93 -3.75 -17.78
CA ALA A 484 10.41 -4.81 -16.92
C ALA A 484 11.46 -5.92 -16.64
N THR A 485 11.41 -6.53 -15.46
CA THR A 485 12.40 -7.55 -15.01
C THR A 485 12.17 -8.93 -15.62
N ALA A 486 10.92 -9.36 -15.80
CA ALA A 486 10.57 -10.66 -16.40
C ALA A 486 9.68 -10.54 -17.64
N PRO A 487 9.93 -11.31 -18.72
CA PRO A 487 9.18 -11.21 -19.97
C PRO A 487 7.82 -11.88 -19.87
N LYS A 488 6.74 -11.12 -19.75
CA LYS A 488 5.37 -11.64 -19.85
C LYS A 488 4.62 -10.95 -20.99
N GLU A 489 3.65 -11.66 -21.57
CA GLU A 489 2.77 -11.10 -22.61
C GLU A 489 1.92 -9.95 -22.08
N SER A 490 1.60 -10.02 -20.79
CA SER A 490 0.98 -8.95 -20.04
C SER A 490 1.61 -8.90 -18.66
N GLU A 491 1.81 -7.69 -18.16
CA GLU A 491 2.22 -7.49 -16.78
C GLU A 491 1.19 -8.09 -15.79
N THR A 492 1.58 -8.43 -14.58
CA THR A 492 0.67 -8.99 -13.56
C THR A 492 0.33 -7.96 -12.50
N HIS A 493 -0.86 -8.04 -11.91
CA HIS A 493 -1.23 -7.17 -10.78
C HIS A 493 -0.24 -7.21 -9.59
N GLY A 494 -0.34 -6.19 -8.75
CA GLY A 494 0.37 -6.01 -7.50
C GLY A 494 -0.44 -6.52 -6.30
N GLY A 495 0.24 -7.21 -5.38
CA GLY A 495 -0.35 -7.79 -4.18
C GLY A 495 -0.56 -6.83 -3.01
N GLU A 496 -0.01 -5.62 -3.08
CA GLU A 496 -0.11 -4.64 -2.01
C GLU A 496 -1.54 -4.13 -1.75
N ASP A 497 -1.74 -3.64 -0.53
CA ASP A 497 -2.98 -2.96 -0.14
C ASP A 497 -3.18 -1.67 -0.92
N VAL A 498 -4.45 -1.34 -1.16
CA VAL A 498 -4.85 -0.14 -1.91
C VAL A 498 -5.50 0.89 -0.98
N GLY A 499 -5.32 2.17 -1.30
CA GLY A 499 -5.89 3.28 -0.54
C GLY A 499 -7.40 3.41 -0.74
N VAL A 500 -8.11 3.74 0.33
CA VAL A 500 -9.55 4.06 0.33
C VAL A 500 -9.73 5.48 0.84
N TYR A 501 -10.40 6.34 0.08
CA TYR A 501 -10.63 7.75 0.40
C TYR A 501 -12.12 8.06 0.45
N ALA A 502 -12.59 8.79 1.46
CA ALA A 502 -14.03 9.03 1.64
C ALA A 502 -14.39 10.44 2.15
N ILE A 503 -15.56 10.92 1.71
CA ILE A 503 -16.21 12.15 2.19
C ILE A 503 -17.74 12.00 2.22
N GLY A 504 -18.39 12.74 3.11
CA GLY A 504 -19.85 12.74 3.25
C GLY A 504 -20.35 11.96 4.48
N PRO A 505 -21.64 11.57 4.51
CA PRO A 505 -22.23 10.86 5.64
C PRO A 505 -21.49 9.57 5.96
N TRP A 506 -21.09 9.42 7.21
CA TRP A 506 -20.34 8.26 7.74
C TRP A 506 -18.98 7.98 7.07
N ALA A 507 -18.40 8.92 6.33
CA ALA A 507 -17.10 8.74 5.68
C ALA A 507 -15.94 8.38 6.65
N HIS A 508 -16.06 8.73 7.93
CA HIS A 508 -15.11 8.35 8.99
C HIS A 508 -15.10 6.85 9.33
N LEU A 509 -16.01 6.04 8.76
CA LEU A 509 -15.95 4.58 8.85
C LEU A 509 -14.81 4.01 7.99
N PHE A 510 -14.42 4.72 6.92
CA PHE A 510 -13.37 4.32 5.98
C PHE A 510 -11.97 4.70 6.51
N SER A 511 -11.71 4.44 7.79
CA SER A 511 -10.43 4.71 8.45
C SER A 511 -9.91 3.47 9.18
N GLY A 512 -8.60 3.26 9.10
CA GLY A 512 -7.94 2.04 9.54
C GLY A 512 -7.49 1.16 8.37
N ASN A 513 -6.99 -0.04 8.66
CA ASN A 513 -6.81 -1.10 7.67
C ASN A 513 -7.95 -2.12 7.79
N PHE A 514 -8.54 -2.56 6.68
CA PHE A 514 -9.66 -3.49 6.70
C PHE A 514 -9.69 -4.42 5.47
N GLU A 515 -10.47 -5.49 5.57
CA GLU A 515 -10.76 -6.34 4.41
C GLU A 515 -11.64 -5.60 3.39
N GLN A 516 -11.36 -5.76 2.10
CA GLN A 516 -12.10 -5.12 1.02
C GLN A 516 -13.63 -5.35 1.08
N VAL A 517 -14.07 -6.48 1.67
CA VAL A 517 -15.48 -6.80 1.90
C VAL A 517 -16.22 -5.82 2.80
N ALA A 518 -15.52 -5.03 3.61
CA ALA A 518 -16.12 -4.07 4.52
C ALA A 518 -16.66 -2.83 3.80
N ILE A 519 -16.11 -2.48 2.63
CA ILE A 519 -16.47 -1.29 1.84
C ILE A 519 -17.98 -1.20 1.56
N PRO A 520 -18.63 -2.22 0.94
CA PRO A 520 -20.06 -2.16 0.65
C PRO A 520 -20.91 -2.19 1.92
N HIS A 521 -20.44 -2.82 3.00
CA HIS A 521 -21.14 -2.82 4.29
C HIS A 521 -21.11 -1.45 4.98
N MET A 522 -20.00 -0.73 4.92
CA MET A 522 -19.91 0.65 5.44
C MET A 522 -20.80 1.61 4.64
N MET A 523 -20.80 1.50 3.31
CA MET A 523 -21.71 2.26 2.44
C MET A 523 -23.18 1.93 2.72
N ALA A 524 -23.51 0.64 2.87
CA ALA A 524 -24.86 0.19 3.17
C ALA A 524 -25.35 0.69 4.54
N TYR A 525 -24.48 0.65 5.55
CA TYR A 525 -24.75 1.22 6.86
C TYR A 525 -25.07 2.73 6.77
N ALA A 526 -24.23 3.48 6.05
CA ALA A 526 -24.38 4.93 5.86
C ALA A 526 -25.71 5.30 5.19
N SER A 527 -26.19 4.47 4.26
CA SER A 527 -27.40 4.72 3.47
C SER A 527 -28.65 3.97 3.95
N CYS A 528 -28.53 3.19 5.02
CA CYS A 528 -29.61 2.36 5.60
C CYS A 528 -30.21 1.31 4.63
N ILE A 529 -29.39 0.81 3.69
CA ILE A 529 -29.79 -0.20 2.69
C ILE A 529 -29.28 -1.60 3.07
N GLY A 530 -29.75 -2.63 2.37
CA GLY A 530 -29.34 -4.02 2.61
C GLY A 530 -29.87 -4.60 3.93
N ASN A 531 -29.35 -5.78 4.27
CA ASN A 531 -29.80 -6.59 5.42
C ASN A 531 -28.84 -6.55 6.63
N GLY A 532 -27.75 -5.78 6.53
CA GLY A 532 -26.78 -5.61 7.62
C GLY A 532 -27.18 -4.57 8.66
N LEU A 533 -26.20 -4.10 9.43
CA LEU A 533 -26.35 -2.97 10.34
C LEU A 533 -26.78 -1.71 9.58
N LYS A 534 -27.59 -0.87 10.23
CA LYS A 534 -28.12 0.37 9.64
C LYS A 534 -27.87 1.55 10.58
N ALA A 535 -27.55 2.71 10.02
CA ALA A 535 -27.51 3.95 10.81
C ALA A 535 -28.89 4.21 11.42
N TYR A 536 -28.95 4.38 12.75
CA TYR A 536 -30.21 4.66 13.43
C TYR A 536 -30.73 6.04 13.02
N MET A 537 -31.96 6.09 12.49
CA MET A 537 -32.72 7.33 12.43
C MET A 537 -33.05 7.75 13.86
N PHE A 538 -32.26 8.64 14.47
CA PHE A 538 -32.66 9.36 15.68
C PHE A 538 -33.80 10.32 15.32
N ASN A 539 -35.01 9.77 15.21
CA ASN A 539 -36.23 10.56 15.28
C ASN A 539 -36.47 10.90 16.75
N PHE A 540 -36.29 12.17 17.13
CA PHE A 540 -36.53 12.68 18.49
C PHE A 540 -37.99 12.57 18.99
N ASN A 541 -38.85 11.75 18.37
CA ASN A 541 -40.30 11.79 18.58
C ASN A 541 -41.03 10.45 18.78
N ILE A 542 -40.36 9.32 19.07
CA ILE A 542 -41.09 8.03 19.22
C ILE A 542 -40.58 7.26 20.45
N ILE A 543 -40.95 7.73 21.65
CA ILE A 543 -41.24 6.86 22.80
C ILE A 543 -42.76 6.81 22.93
N LYS A 544 -43.38 5.90 22.18
CA LYS A 544 -44.74 5.35 22.37
C LYS A 544 -45.06 4.52 21.13
N PHE A 545 -44.77 3.23 21.18
CA PHE A 545 -45.57 2.12 20.64
C PHE A 545 -44.65 0.91 20.56
N PHE A 546 -44.67 0.11 21.62
CA PHE A 546 -44.25 -1.28 21.56
C PHE A 546 -45.45 -2.14 21.97
N VAL A 547 -45.37 -3.39 21.52
CA VAL A 547 -46.13 -4.60 21.89
C VAL A 547 -47.22 -5.00 20.89
N ILE A 548 -47.22 -6.33 20.61
CA ILE A 548 -48.22 -7.19 19.94
C ILE A 548 -47.89 -7.40 18.44
N LEU A 549 -47.57 -8.57 17.88
CA LEU A 549 -47.63 -9.97 18.34
C LEU A 549 -46.78 -10.84 17.36
N SER A 550 -46.20 -11.95 17.84
CA SER A 550 -45.66 -13.05 17.01
C SER A 550 -46.63 -14.24 17.02
N PHE A 551 -46.72 -15.01 15.92
CA PHE A 551 -46.41 -16.47 15.81
C PHE A 551 -47.19 -17.25 14.72
N CYS A 552 -46.48 -18.25 14.15
CA CYS A 552 -46.92 -19.55 13.56
C CYS A 552 -47.51 -19.56 12.12
N LEU A 553 -47.33 -20.57 11.25
CA LEU A 553 -46.65 -21.89 11.25
C LEU A 553 -46.57 -22.44 9.79
N ILE A 554 -45.74 -23.47 9.61
CA ILE A 554 -45.28 -24.22 8.41
C ILE A 554 -46.27 -25.29 7.89
N PHE A 555 -46.19 -25.74 6.61
CA PHE A 555 -46.16 -27.15 6.08
C PHE A 555 -46.25 -27.17 4.52
N VAL A 556 -45.20 -27.51 3.73
CA VAL A 556 -44.78 -28.81 3.09
C VAL A 556 -45.73 -29.44 2.04
N SER A 557 -45.28 -29.64 0.79
CA SER A 557 -44.95 -30.95 0.17
C SER A 557 -44.81 -30.92 -1.37
N ALA A 558 -44.03 -31.88 -1.91
CA ALA A 558 -43.43 -31.97 -3.26
C ALA A 558 -44.14 -32.95 -4.23
N ARG A 559 -43.81 -32.90 -5.55
CA ARG A 559 -43.33 -34.05 -6.39
C ARG A 559 -43.21 -33.75 -7.90
N ALA A 560 -42.14 -34.29 -8.51
CA ALA A 560 -41.83 -34.49 -9.95
C ALA A 560 -42.60 -35.70 -10.58
N PRO A 561 -42.45 -36.17 -11.85
CA PRO A 561 -41.17 -36.61 -12.52
C PRO A 561 -41.04 -36.60 -14.09
N ASP A 562 -39.78 -36.69 -14.56
CA ASP A 562 -39.08 -37.44 -15.66
C ASP A 562 -39.63 -37.66 -17.10
N TYR A 563 -38.74 -37.64 -18.13
CA TYR A 563 -38.30 -38.80 -19.00
C TYR A 563 -37.38 -38.43 -20.25
N TRP A 564 -36.12 -38.91 -20.25
CA TRP A 564 -35.14 -39.52 -21.23
C TRP A 564 -34.89 -39.23 -22.78
N ARG A 565 -33.55 -39.14 -23.15
CA ARG A 565 -32.68 -39.74 -24.25
C ARG A 565 -32.83 -39.32 -25.76
N TYR A 566 -31.83 -39.23 -26.69
CA TYR A 566 -30.38 -39.58 -26.87
C TYR A 566 -29.79 -39.10 -28.26
N HIS A 567 -28.43 -38.96 -28.41
CA HIS A 567 -27.48 -39.08 -29.58
C HIS A 567 -27.52 -38.05 -30.77
N GLU A 568 -26.47 -37.62 -31.51
CA GLU A 568 -24.99 -37.78 -31.59
C GLU A 568 -24.37 -36.76 -32.62
N MET A 569 -23.15 -36.24 -32.37
CA MET A 569 -21.95 -35.88 -33.21
C MET A 569 -22.07 -35.39 -34.70
N TYR A 570 -21.32 -34.41 -35.26
CA TYR A 570 -19.84 -34.16 -35.34
C TYR A 570 -19.48 -32.78 -36.00
N SER A 571 -18.32 -32.20 -35.58
CA SER A 571 -17.23 -31.42 -36.27
C SER A 571 -17.54 -30.19 -37.17
N GLU A 572 -16.73 -29.13 -37.34
CA GLU A 572 -15.28 -28.87 -37.16
C GLU A 572 -14.96 -27.34 -37.23
N LYS A 573 -13.95 -26.88 -36.45
CA LYS A 573 -12.86 -25.86 -36.69
C LYS A 573 -13.05 -24.70 -37.71
N ALA A 574 -12.54 -23.47 -37.57
CA ALA A 574 -11.65 -22.76 -36.63
C ALA A 574 -11.56 -21.27 -37.06
N ASN A 575 -11.22 -20.35 -36.13
CA ASN A 575 -10.06 -19.43 -36.20
C ASN A 575 -10.20 -18.24 -35.23
N SER A 576 -9.16 -18.05 -34.43
CA SER A 576 -9.04 -17.14 -33.30
C SER A 576 -8.45 -15.78 -33.70
N MET A 577 -9.10 -14.70 -33.28
CA MET A 577 -8.42 -13.45 -32.89
C MET A 577 -8.14 -13.56 -31.38
N VAL A 578 -6.94 -13.16 -30.95
CA VAL A 578 -6.48 -13.29 -29.56
C VAL A 578 -7.31 -12.38 -28.65
N ASN A 579 -7.78 -12.92 -27.52
CA ASN A 579 -8.54 -12.17 -26.51
C ASN A 579 -7.55 -11.46 -25.58
N GLU A 580 -7.46 -10.13 -25.63
CA GLU A 580 -6.54 -9.31 -24.81
C GLU A 580 -6.71 -9.59 -23.29
N GLU A 581 -7.93 -9.81 -22.83
CA GLU A 581 -8.25 -10.16 -21.43
C GLU A 581 -7.54 -11.42 -20.92
N LYS A 582 -7.45 -12.44 -21.79
CA LYS A 582 -6.82 -13.72 -21.47
C LYS A 582 -5.31 -13.60 -21.25
N LEU A 583 -4.68 -12.57 -21.83
CA LEU A 583 -3.26 -12.27 -21.63
C LEU A 583 -3.03 -11.63 -20.26
N MET A 584 -3.92 -10.70 -19.87
CA MET A 584 -3.87 -9.94 -18.60
C MET A 584 -4.14 -10.83 -17.38
N HIS A 585 -5.08 -11.78 -17.51
CA HIS A 585 -5.46 -12.72 -16.45
C HIS A 585 -5.37 -14.16 -16.96
N PRO A 586 -4.19 -14.81 -16.87
CA PRO A 586 -3.99 -16.14 -17.43
C PRO A 586 -4.90 -17.17 -16.76
N GLU A 587 -5.55 -18.00 -17.58
CA GLU A 587 -6.27 -19.19 -17.12
C GLU A 587 -5.28 -20.18 -16.50
N PHE A 588 -5.49 -20.52 -15.23
CA PHE A 588 -4.71 -21.56 -14.56
C PHE A 588 -5.48 -22.87 -14.64
N HIS A 589 -4.98 -23.83 -15.42
CA HIS A 589 -5.34 -25.22 -15.19
C HIS A 589 -4.72 -25.63 -13.86
N ASP A 590 -5.58 -25.98 -12.89
CA ASP A 590 -5.26 -26.15 -11.48
C ASP A 590 -4.35 -27.38 -11.24
N ASP A 591 -3.09 -27.31 -11.66
CA ASP A 591 -2.08 -28.35 -11.44
C ASP A 591 -1.66 -28.43 -9.96
N HIS A 592 -2.02 -27.41 -9.17
CA HIS A 592 -1.81 -27.31 -7.73
C HIS A 592 -3.07 -26.73 -7.04
N PRO A 593 -4.09 -27.55 -6.74
CA PRO A 593 -5.22 -27.10 -5.94
C PRO A 593 -4.69 -26.56 -4.61
N VAL A 594 -5.21 -25.41 -4.15
CA VAL A 594 -4.86 -24.80 -2.86
C VAL A 594 -4.90 -25.88 -1.78
N GLN A 595 -3.72 -26.30 -1.31
CA GLN A 595 -3.58 -27.45 -0.42
C GLN A 595 -4.06 -27.11 0.98
N LYS A 596 -4.09 -25.81 1.33
CA LYS A 596 -4.47 -25.33 2.65
C LYS A 596 -5.18 -23.98 2.59
N ARG A 597 -6.52 -24.00 2.47
CA ARG A 597 -7.35 -22.82 2.76
C ARG A 597 -7.27 -22.51 4.26
N ALA A 598 -7.27 -21.23 4.64
CA ALA A 598 -7.21 -20.80 6.04
C ALA A 598 -8.39 -21.37 6.85
N SER A 599 -9.58 -21.45 6.24
CA SER A 599 -10.79 -21.97 6.85
C SER A 599 -11.83 -22.38 5.80
N SER A 600 -12.54 -23.50 6.00
CA SER A 600 -13.69 -23.87 5.16
C SER A 600 -14.89 -22.92 5.30
N LYS A 601 -14.90 -22.06 6.33
CA LYS A 601 -15.93 -21.03 6.49
C LYS A 601 -15.84 -19.94 5.42
N GLU A 602 -14.64 -19.68 4.87
CA GLU A 602 -14.39 -18.68 3.82
C GLU A 602 -15.13 -18.98 2.50
N LEU A 603 -15.69 -20.18 2.35
CA LEU A 603 -16.51 -20.55 1.18
C LEU A 603 -17.92 -19.99 1.22
N ASN A 604 -18.39 -19.63 2.42
CA ASN A 604 -19.77 -19.23 2.65
C ASN A 604 -19.85 -17.70 2.78
N SER A 605 -20.84 -17.09 2.11
CA SER A 605 -21.05 -15.64 2.14
C SER A 605 -21.26 -15.08 3.56
N ASP A 606 -21.88 -15.84 4.46
CA ASP A 606 -22.18 -15.40 5.82
C ASP A 606 -20.91 -15.16 6.66
N TYR A 607 -19.83 -15.89 6.39
CA TYR A 607 -18.54 -15.66 7.05
C TYR A 607 -18.04 -14.24 6.75
N TRP A 608 -17.99 -13.87 5.47
CA TRP A 608 -17.51 -12.57 5.02
C TRP A 608 -18.42 -11.43 5.45
N ARG A 609 -19.75 -11.62 5.37
CA ARG A 609 -20.73 -10.63 5.84
C ARG A 609 -20.65 -10.40 7.35
N THR A 610 -20.38 -11.45 8.13
CA THR A 610 -20.17 -11.32 9.58
C THR A 610 -18.89 -10.54 9.85
N LEU A 611 -17.78 -10.90 9.19
CA LEU A 611 -16.51 -10.17 9.30
C LEU A 611 -16.65 -8.69 8.93
N ALA A 612 -17.34 -8.39 7.82
CA ALA A 612 -17.61 -7.02 7.40
C ALA A 612 -18.48 -6.25 8.41
N SER A 613 -19.48 -6.92 8.99
CA SER A 613 -20.32 -6.33 10.04
C SER A 613 -19.54 -6.07 11.32
N ASP A 614 -18.64 -6.98 11.71
CA ASP A 614 -17.76 -6.81 12.87
C ASP A 614 -16.85 -5.59 12.69
N VAL A 615 -16.28 -5.39 11.48
CA VAL A 615 -15.49 -4.18 11.16
C VAL A 615 -16.34 -2.91 11.31
N VAL A 616 -17.58 -2.91 10.80
CA VAL A 616 -18.51 -1.78 10.98
C VAL A 616 -18.78 -1.54 12.46
N GLU A 617 -19.08 -2.59 13.25
CA GLU A 617 -19.30 -2.45 14.69
C GLU A 617 -18.08 -1.93 15.43
N GLU A 618 -16.89 -2.43 15.13
CA GLU A 618 -15.63 -1.99 15.72
C GLU A 618 -15.39 -0.51 15.41
N ASN A 619 -15.60 -0.09 14.15
CA ASN A 619 -15.50 1.30 13.74
C ASN A 619 -16.53 2.20 14.44
N LEU A 620 -17.74 1.71 14.73
CA LEU A 620 -18.76 2.41 15.51
C LEU A 620 -18.42 2.46 17.01
N LYS A 621 -17.78 1.41 17.54
CA LYS A 621 -17.34 1.30 18.94
C LYS A 621 -16.08 2.12 19.23
N LYS A 622 -15.32 2.53 18.20
CA LYS A 622 -14.22 3.49 18.36
C LYS A 622 -14.77 4.67 19.19
N LYS A 623 -14.28 4.80 20.44
CA LYS A 623 -14.75 5.80 21.41
C LYS A 623 -14.83 7.18 20.75
N ASP A 624 -15.67 8.06 21.29
CA ASP A 624 -15.55 9.50 21.04
C ASP A 624 -14.08 9.92 21.08
N LYS A 625 -13.71 10.84 20.19
CA LYS A 625 -12.33 11.31 20.00
C LYS A 625 -11.61 11.38 21.35
N ASN A 626 -10.57 10.56 21.56
CA ASN A 626 -9.72 10.74 22.74
C ASN A 626 -8.99 12.08 22.58
N VAL A 627 -9.49 13.13 23.22
CA VAL A 627 -8.95 14.51 23.14
C VAL A 627 -8.18 14.88 24.39
N LYS A 628 -7.79 13.90 25.22
CA LYS A 628 -6.89 14.12 26.36
C LYS A 628 -5.54 14.65 25.85
N VAL A 629 -4.78 15.30 26.72
CA VAL A 629 -3.39 15.62 26.42
C VAL A 629 -2.58 14.33 26.46
N ALA A 630 -1.79 14.06 25.41
CA ALA A 630 -0.84 12.98 25.39
C ALA A 630 0.27 13.26 26.41
N LYS A 631 0.30 12.47 27.48
CA LYS A 631 1.39 12.48 28.44
C LYS A 631 2.66 11.97 27.76
N ASN A 632 2.53 10.86 27.03
CA ASN A 632 3.64 10.20 26.34
C ASN A 632 3.41 10.18 24.83
N ILE A 633 4.49 10.28 24.07
CA ILE A 633 4.50 10.06 22.62
C ILE A 633 5.52 8.96 22.32
N ILE A 634 5.13 7.96 21.55
CA ILE A 634 6.06 6.98 20.97
C ILE A 634 5.89 6.99 19.45
N LEU A 635 6.97 7.31 18.73
CA LEU A 635 7.04 7.23 17.28
C LEU A 635 7.85 6.00 16.88
N PHE A 636 7.19 5.03 16.24
CA PHE A 636 7.85 3.91 15.57
C PHE A 636 8.06 4.24 14.09
N LEU A 637 9.27 4.03 13.61
CA LEU A 637 9.67 4.23 12.22
C LEU A 637 10.24 2.94 11.65
N GLY A 638 9.60 2.38 10.62
CA GLY A 638 10.23 1.36 9.79
C GLY A 638 10.95 2.04 8.64
N ASP A 639 12.28 2.13 8.69
CA ASP A 639 13.07 2.74 7.62
C ASP A 639 12.87 1.93 6.32
N GLY A 640 12.42 2.58 5.25
CA GLY A 640 12.06 1.91 3.99
C GLY A 640 10.80 1.02 4.04
N LEU A 641 9.95 1.12 5.07
CA LEU A 641 8.76 0.26 5.23
C LEU A 641 7.62 0.66 4.26
N SER A 642 7.72 0.16 3.03
CA SER A 642 6.70 0.36 1.99
C SER A 642 5.38 -0.39 2.27
N VAL A 643 4.30 0.01 1.59
CA VAL A 643 3.03 -0.73 1.57
C VAL A 643 3.18 -2.17 1.03
N PRO A 644 3.93 -2.43 -0.06
CA PRO A 644 4.22 -3.80 -0.47
C PRO A 644 5.04 -4.59 0.55
N THR A 645 5.98 -3.97 1.27
CA THR A 645 6.73 -4.64 2.37
C THR A 645 5.80 -5.08 3.50
N THR A 646 4.89 -4.20 3.94
CA THR A 646 3.84 -4.52 4.93
C THR A 646 2.99 -5.72 4.47
N THR A 647 2.54 -5.70 3.22
CA THR A 647 1.66 -6.73 2.66
C THR A 647 2.37 -8.08 2.48
N ALA A 648 3.58 -8.08 1.91
CA ALA A 648 4.40 -9.28 1.77
C ALA A 648 4.75 -9.90 3.13
N THR A 649 4.90 -9.08 4.18
CA THR A 649 5.18 -9.56 5.54
C THR A 649 3.98 -10.35 6.10
N ARG A 650 2.72 -10.01 5.77
CA ARG A 650 1.55 -10.83 6.16
C ARG A 650 1.62 -12.23 5.57
N ALA A 651 1.92 -12.34 4.28
CA ALA A 651 2.13 -13.63 3.63
C ALA A 651 3.33 -14.38 4.24
N TYR A 652 4.40 -13.68 4.62
CA TYR A 652 5.55 -14.26 5.34
C TYR A 652 5.18 -14.79 6.74
N LEU A 653 4.22 -14.16 7.44
CA LEU A 653 3.68 -14.67 8.69
C LEU A 653 2.78 -15.91 8.52
N GLY A 654 2.35 -16.19 7.29
CA GLY A 654 1.74 -17.46 6.89
C GLY A 654 0.45 -17.36 6.08
N ASP A 655 -0.18 -16.18 5.97
CA ASP A 655 -1.40 -15.97 5.17
C ASP A 655 -1.63 -14.47 4.87
N ALA A 656 -2.13 -14.15 3.67
CA ALA A 656 -2.52 -12.80 3.28
C ALA A 656 -3.59 -12.16 4.20
N ASN A 657 -4.38 -12.96 4.92
CA ASN A 657 -5.39 -12.46 5.88
C ASN A 657 -4.84 -12.06 7.26
N MET A 658 -3.55 -12.30 7.53
CA MET A 658 -2.89 -11.94 8.78
C MET A 658 -2.90 -10.41 8.98
N ASN A 659 -2.50 -9.94 10.17
CA ASN A 659 -2.31 -8.51 10.41
C ASN A 659 -1.10 -8.31 11.31
N LEU A 660 -0.23 -7.38 10.93
CA LEU A 660 0.80 -6.80 11.77
C LEU A 660 0.15 -5.94 12.87
N ALA A 661 0.92 -5.66 13.93
CA ALA A 661 0.39 -5.00 15.11
C ALA A 661 -0.15 -3.59 14.81
N TYR A 662 0.54 -2.86 13.93
CA TYR A 662 0.17 -1.49 13.56
C TYR A 662 -1.02 -1.42 12.57
N GLU A 663 -1.27 -2.48 11.79
CA GLU A 663 -2.44 -2.54 10.90
C GLU A 663 -3.76 -2.57 11.68
N LYS A 664 -3.73 -2.96 12.96
CA LYS A 664 -4.91 -2.96 13.85
C LYS A 664 -5.21 -1.59 14.48
N LEU A 665 -4.38 -0.59 14.22
CA LEU A 665 -4.59 0.74 14.80
C LEU A 665 -5.79 1.43 14.13
N PRO A 666 -6.59 2.21 14.89
CA PRO A 666 -7.89 2.68 14.44
C PRO A 666 -7.84 3.80 13.38
N PHE A 667 -6.71 4.46 13.19
CA PHE A 667 -6.55 5.55 12.23
C PHE A 667 -5.34 5.31 11.34
N VAL A 668 -5.56 5.53 10.05
CA VAL A 668 -4.54 5.43 9.00
C VAL A 668 -4.62 6.69 8.13
N GLY A 669 -3.46 7.23 7.79
CA GLY A 669 -3.28 8.24 6.76
C GLY A 669 -2.14 7.87 5.83
N MET A 670 -1.98 8.64 4.76
CA MET A 670 -0.86 8.52 3.82
C MET A 670 0.04 9.75 3.93
N SER A 671 1.35 9.52 3.80
CA SER A 671 2.39 10.53 3.97
C SER A 671 3.23 10.68 2.70
N LYS A 672 3.30 11.91 2.18
CA LYS A 672 4.07 12.28 0.98
C LYS A 672 5.54 12.57 1.32
N THR A 673 6.46 11.81 0.73
CA THR A 673 7.85 11.64 1.25
C THR A 673 8.93 12.48 0.55
N TYR A 674 8.66 13.04 -0.64
CA TYR A 674 9.63 13.80 -1.44
C TYR A 674 10.48 14.85 -0.66
N CYS A 675 11.76 15.04 -0.99
CA CYS A 675 12.59 16.12 -0.44
C CYS A 675 12.28 17.46 -1.14
N VAL A 676 12.77 18.58 -0.63
CA VAL A 676 12.61 19.88 -1.33
C VAL A 676 13.19 19.85 -2.76
N ASP A 677 14.23 19.06 -2.99
CA ASP A 677 15.00 18.97 -4.23
C ASP A 677 14.95 17.60 -4.94
N ARG A 678 14.25 16.60 -4.40
CA ARG A 678 14.15 15.24 -4.96
C ARG A 678 12.72 14.70 -4.97
N GLN A 679 12.39 13.94 -6.01
CA GLN A 679 11.12 13.20 -6.07
C GLN A 679 11.10 12.05 -5.07
N VAL A 680 12.19 11.28 -5.04
CA VAL A 680 12.40 10.18 -4.11
C VAL A 680 13.40 10.65 -3.05
N ALA A 681 13.00 10.54 -1.80
CA ALA A 681 13.77 11.05 -0.68
C ALA A 681 14.77 10.04 -0.12
N ASP A 682 15.80 10.53 0.57
CA ASP A 682 16.60 9.71 1.48
C ASP A 682 16.11 9.81 2.93
N SER A 683 16.67 8.98 3.81
CA SER A 683 16.35 8.96 5.24
C SER A 683 16.72 10.27 5.96
N ALA A 684 17.67 11.07 5.42
CA ALA A 684 18.09 12.33 6.06
C ALA A 684 17.06 13.45 5.93
N CYS A 685 16.64 13.75 4.70
CA CYS A 685 15.71 14.84 4.47
C CYS A 685 14.34 14.53 5.10
N THR A 686 13.95 13.25 5.10
CA THR A 686 12.72 12.74 5.71
C THR A 686 12.79 12.77 7.23
N ALA A 687 13.92 12.41 7.85
CA ALA A 687 14.13 12.57 9.30
C ALA A 687 13.87 14.01 9.75
N THR A 688 14.33 14.99 8.97
CA THR A 688 14.02 16.39 9.22
C THR A 688 12.52 16.68 9.11
N ALA A 689 11.83 16.08 8.14
CA ALA A 689 10.38 16.23 7.99
C ALA A 689 9.62 15.62 9.17
N TYR A 690 9.74 14.30 9.43
CA TYR A 690 8.90 13.60 10.41
C TYR A 690 9.32 13.84 11.87
N LEU A 691 10.51 14.40 12.16
CA LEU A 691 10.92 14.77 13.53
C LEU A 691 10.94 16.29 13.79
N CYS A 692 11.29 17.12 12.80
CA CYS A 692 11.44 18.57 12.98
C CYS A 692 10.31 19.41 12.36
N GLY A 693 9.44 18.78 11.58
CA GLY A 693 8.25 19.41 10.99
C GLY A 693 8.57 20.39 9.87
N VAL A 694 9.67 20.14 9.14
CA VAL A 694 10.18 20.95 8.02
C VAL A 694 10.76 20.00 6.95
N LYS A 695 10.40 20.15 5.67
CA LYS A 695 11.11 19.42 4.60
C LYS A 695 12.49 20.05 4.36
N ALA A 696 13.47 19.21 4.06
CA ALA A 696 14.86 19.60 3.83
C ALA A 696 15.35 19.12 2.45
N ASN A 697 16.58 19.48 2.12
CA ASN A 697 17.25 18.95 0.93
C ASN A 697 17.76 17.53 1.21
N TYR A 698 17.92 16.75 0.15
CA TYR A 698 18.55 15.43 0.17
C TYR A 698 19.88 15.42 0.95
N GLU A 699 20.12 14.36 1.73
CA GLU A 699 21.32 14.15 2.58
C GLU A 699 21.51 15.13 3.76
N THR A 700 20.62 16.10 3.97
CA THR A 700 20.70 17.06 5.09
C THR A 700 19.80 16.66 6.26
N ILE A 701 20.25 16.85 7.50
CA ILE A 701 19.50 16.45 8.72
C ILE A 701 19.38 17.61 9.69
N GLY A 702 18.16 17.86 10.18
CA GLY A 702 17.91 18.87 11.21
C GLY A 702 18.19 20.30 10.74
N VAL A 703 18.22 20.54 9.42
CA VAL A 703 18.41 21.86 8.83
C VAL A 703 17.37 22.10 7.74
N ASN A 704 17.04 23.36 7.46
CA ASN A 704 16.11 23.71 6.38
C ASN A 704 16.82 23.74 5.02
N ALA A 705 16.04 23.92 3.95
CA ALA A 705 16.55 23.84 2.58
C ALA A 705 17.45 25.03 2.14
N ASN A 706 17.76 26.00 3.03
CA ASN A 706 18.86 26.94 2.78
C ASN A 706 20.23 26.27 2.85
N VAL A 707 20.34 25.15 3.57
CA VAL A 707 21.58 24.37 3.65
C VAL A 707 21.64 23.46 2.44
N ASN A 708 22.59 23.72 1.55
CA ASN A 708 22.92 22.77 0.49
C ASN A 708 23.73 21.63 1.10
N ASN A 709 23.71 20.49 0.41
CA ASN A 709 24.50 19.33 0.79
C ASN A 709 25.98 19.71 1.00
N SER A 710 26.56 19.25 2.11
CA SER A 710 27.95 19.46 2.49
C SER A 710 28.37 20.91 2.77
N ASP A 711 27.43 21.86 2.88
CA ASP A 711 27.73 23.23 3.31
C ASP A 711 27.80 23.32 4.84
N CYS A 712 28.97 23.00 5.41
CA CYS A 712 29.18 23.03 6.86
C CYS A 712 28.93 24.43 7.46
N ASN A 713 29.28 25.51 6.76
CA ASN A 713 29.08 26.87 7.29
C ASN A 713 27.59 27.17 7.44
N ALA A 714 26.78 26.86 6.41
CA ALA A 714 25.34 27.10 6.45
C ALA A 714 24.64 26.26 7.52
N ALA A 715 25.09 25.02 7.79
CA ALA A 715 24.53 24.19 8.86
C ALA A 715 24.85 24.68 10.29
N GLN A 716 25.93 25.44 10.47
CA GLN A 716 26.25 26.06 11.76
C GLN A 716 25.38 27.29 12.07
N GLU A 717 24.73 27.87 11.06
CA GLU A 717 23.84 29.01 11.25
C GLU A 717 22.54 28.61 11.98
N GLU A 718 22.29 29.22 13.13
CA GLU A 718 21.13 28.89 13.98
C GLU A 718 19.78 29.07 13.26
N GLN A 719 19.66 30.06 12.36
CA GLN A 719 18.45 30.26 11.55
C GLN A 719 18.12 29.09 10.61
N ASN A 720 19.12 28.29 10.26
CA ASN A 720 18.96 27.16 9.36
C ASN A 720 18.62 25.87 10.11
N ARG A 721 18.83 25.83 11.43
CA ARG A 721 18.58 24.65 12.26
C ARG A 721 17.10 24.46 12.56
N THR A 722 16.64 23.22 12.51
CA THR A 722 15.25 22.82 12.77
C THR A 722 15.17 21.92 14.00
N PRO A 723 14.74 22.45 15.16
CA PRO A 723 14.66 21.66 16.38
C PRO A 723 13.60 20.55 16.27
N SER A 724 13.93 19.35 16.73
CA SER A 724 13.07 18.16 16.70
C SER A 724 11.97 18.19 17.76
N ILE A 725 10.98 17.30 17.62
CA ILE A 725 9.95 17.07 18.65
C ILE A 725 10.54 16.57 19.98
N ALA A 726 11.68 15.88 19.98
CA ALA A 726 12.36 15.48 21.21
C ALA A 726 12.87 16.71 21.98
N LYS A 727 13.41 17.71 21.25
CA LYS A 727 13.74 19.00 21.85
C LYS A 727 12.49 19.69 22.39
N TRP A 728 11.38 19.70 21.64
CA TRP A 728 10.12 20.31 22.10
C TRP A 728 9.59 19.64 23.38
N ALA A 729 9.71 18.31 23.48
CA ALA A 729 9.34 17.57 24.68
C ALA A 729 10.21 17.95 25.88
N MET A 730 11.53 18.00 25.70
CA MET A 730 12.47 18.39 26.77
C MET A 730 12.33 19.85 27.20
N ASP A 731 12.05 20.77 26.27
CA ASP A 731 11.75 22.18 26.58
C ASP A 731 10.45 22.30 27.42
N ALA A 732 9.50 21.38 27.26
CA ALA A 732 8.32 21.24 28.13
C ALA A 732 8.58 20.48 29.45
N GLY A 733 9.81 20.01 29.67
CA GLY A 733 10.24 19.26 30.84
C GLY A 733 9.85 17.78 30.83
N LYS A 734 9.54 17.21 29.66
CA LYS A 734 9.35 15.76 29.47
C LYS A 734 10.71 15.08 29.23
N GLY A 735 10.80 13.78 29.49
CA GLY A 735 11.97 13.00 29.07
C GLY A 735 11.96 12.72 27.56
N ALA A 736 13.12 12.33 27.03
CA ALA A 736 13.23 11.87 25.66
C ALA A 736 14.26 10.74 25.51
N GLY A 737 14.05 9.86 24.52
CA GLY A 737 14.99 8.79 24.18
C GLY A 737 14.86 8.32 22.74
N LEU A 738 15.87 7.57 22.28
CA LEU A 738 15.89 6.91 20.98
C LEU A 738 16.37 5.45 21.10
N VAL A 739 15.76 4.59 20.30
CA VAL A 739 16.09 3.17 20.13
C VAL A 739 16.14 2.87 18.64
N THR A 740 17.18 2.19 18.17
CA THR A 740 17.29 1.82 16.76
C THR A 740 18.05 0.50 16.58
N THR A 741 17.80 -0.20 15.47
CA THR A 741 18.65 -1.29 14.98
C THR A 741 19.79 -0.81 14.07
N THR A 742 19.93 0.50 13.83
CA THR A 742 21.02 1.10 13.05
C THR A 742 22.13 1.63 13.97
N ARG A 743 23.06 2.42 13.43
CA ARG A 743 23.99 3.19 14.26
C ARG A 743 23.20 4.33 14.89
N VAL A 744 23.45 4.67 16.16
CA VAL A 744 22.76 5.82 16.79
C VAL A 744 23.10 7.18 16.14
N THR A 745 24.07 7.19 15.24
CA THR A 745 24.52 8.29 14.38
C THR A 745 24.01 8.19 12.93
N HIS A 746 23.22 7.15 12.57
CA HIS A 746 22.53 7.05 11.29
C HIS A 746 21.58 8.24 11.07
N ALA A 747 21.11 8.46 9.84
CA ALA A 747 20.28 9.60 9.49
C ALA A 747 18.98 9.71 10.30
N SER A 748 18.21 8.62 10.36
CA SER A 748 16.93 8.52 11.08
C SER A 748 17.03 8.87 12.58
N PRO A 749 17.92 8.27 13.39
CA PRO A 749 18.07 8.63 14.80
C PRO A 749 18.71 10.02 14.98
N THR A 750 19.54 10.47 14.04
CA THR A 750 20.13 11.82 14.08
C THR A 750 19.08 12.91 13.98
N GLY A 751 17.97 12.71 13.26
CA GLY A 751 16.87 13.69 13.24
C GLY A 751 16.26 13.98 14.61
N VAL A 752 16.51 13.13 15.62
CA VAL A 752 16.09 13.36 17.01
C VAL A 752 16.89 14.50 17.65
N TYR A 753 18.14 14.74 17.23
CA TYR A 753 19.05 15.62 17.97
C TYR A 753 20.05 16.47 17.16
N GLY A 754 20.41 16.03 15.96
CA GLY A 754 21.53 16.58 15.20
C GLY A 754 21.13 17.64 14.18
N HIS A 755 22.11 18.43 13.77
CA HIS A 755 22.02 19.46 12.73
C HIS A 755 23.26 19.35 11.85
N ILE A 756 23.13 18.80 10.64
CA ILE A 756 24.26 18.46 9.78
C ILE A 756 23.92 18.70 8.31
N ALA A 757 24.90 19.22 7.56
CA ALA A 757 24.75 19.45 6.11
C ALA A 757 24.93 18.17 5.27
N PHE A 758 25.43 17.10 5.86
CA PHE A 758 25.70 15.86 5.16
C PHE A 758 25.63 14.68 6.13
N ARG A 759 24.71 13.74 5.88
CA ARG A 759 24.40 12.60 6.75
C ARG A 759 25.58 11.69 7.08
N GLU A 760 26.56 11.59 6.19
CA GLU A 760 27.73 10.71 6.38
C GLU A 760 28.74 11.25 7.40
N TRP A 761 28.59 12.48 7.89
CA TRP A 761 29.44 13.05 8.94
C TRP A 761 29.14 12.47 10.34
N GLU A 762 29.09 11.13 10.42
CA GLU A 762 28.84 10.37 11.64
C GLU A 762 30.00 10.46 12.66
N ASN A 763 31.21 10.76 12.17
CA ASN A 763 32.42 10.95 12.96
C ASN A 763 33.35 11.98 12.27
N ASP A 764 34.34 12.47 13.00
CA ASP A 764 35.30 13.50 12.60
C ASP A 764 36.12 13.13 11.35
N ALA A 765 36.39 11.84 11.12
CA ALA A 765 37.12 11.39 9.94
C ALA A 765 36.32 11.59 8.64
N GLU A 766 34.99 11.57 8.72
CA GLU A 766 34.10 11.80 7.59
C GLU A 766 33.92 13.30 7.29
N VAL A 767 33.96 14.13 8.34
CA VAL A 767 33.98 15.60 8.21
C VAL A 767 35.21 16.07 7.44
N ASP A 768 36.40 15.55 7.79
CA ASP A 768 37.72 15.89 7.21
C ASP A 768 37.80 15.74 5.68
N ILE A 769 36.87 14.97 5.08
CA ILE A 769 36.78 14.81 3.63
C ILE A 769 36.40 16.12 2.92
N LYS A 770 35.55 16.95 3.54
CA LYS A 770 34.98 18.17 2.91
C LYS A 770 35.06 19.43 3.77
N CYS A 771 35.13 19.31 5.09
CA CYS A 771 35.15 20.42 6.04
C CYS A 771 36.22 20.22 7.12
N ASP A 772 36.54 21.27 7.88
CA ASP A 772 37.51 21.18 8.97
C ASP A 772 36.84 20.53 10.21
N PRO A 773 37.29 19.35 10.66
CA PRO A 773 36.71 18.66 11.82
C PRO A 773 37.00 19.38 13.14
N THR A 774 37.86 20.40 13.16
CA THR A 774 38.08 21.25 14.35
C THR A 774 37.08 22.41 14.44
N GLU A 775 36.39 22.72 13.35
CA GLU A 775 35.37 23.78 13.27
C GLU A 775 33.95 23.23 13.10
N THR A 776 33.81 21.97 12.66
CA THR A 776 32.52 21.31 12.40
C THR A 776 32.38 20.06 13.26
N ASP A 777 31.54 20.14 14.28
CA ASP A 777 31.22 18.97 15.12
C ASP A 777 30.47 17.90 14.31
N ASP A 778 30.99 16.67 14.34
CA ASP A 778 30.36 15.49 13.74
C ASP A 778 29.11 15.03 14.53
N ILE A 779 28.29 14.14 13.95
CA ILE A 779 27.04 13.70 14.59
C ILE A 779 27.28 13.05 15.97
N ALA A 780 28.33 12.22 16.15
CA ALA A 780 28.64 11.61 17.43
C ALA A 780 29.04 12.66 18.48
N GLU A 781 29.81 13.68 18.07
CA GLU A 781 30.13 14.82 18.92
C GLU A 781 28.89 15.60 19.31
N GLN A 782 27.99 15.89 18.35
CA GLN A 782 26.72 16.55 18.64
C GLN A 782 25.92 15.75 19.67
N LEU A 783 25.80 14.42 19.53
CA LEU A 783 25.10 13.55 20.48
C LEU A 783 25.64 13.66 21.92
N VAL A 784 26.95 13.82 22.09
CA VAL A 784 27.59 13.84 23.43
C VAL A 784 27.75 15.27 23.98
N ARG A 785 27.86 16.27 23.11
CA ARG A 785 28.25 17.65 23.49
C ARG A 785 27.10 18.65 23.46
N TYR A 786 26.11 18.49 22.58
CA TYR A 786 25.05 19.48 22.46
C TYR A 786 24.04 19.37 23.61
N ASP A 787 23.43 20.51 23.97
CA ASP A 787 22.53 20.62 25.12
C ASP A 787 21.32 19.67 25.04
N THR A 788 20.70 19.57 23.86
CA THR A 788 19.54 18.70 23.60
C THR A 788 19.89 17.21 23.77
N PRO A 789 20.80 16.62 22.96
CA PRO A 789 21.10 15.19 23.06
C PRO A 789 21.76 14.79 24.38
N SER A 790 22.55 15.68 25.00
CA SER A 790 23.13 15.41 26.31
C SER A 790 22.08 15.27 27.43
N LYS A 791 20.80 15.55 27.18
CA LYS A 791 19.67 15.32 28.09
C LYS A 791 18.81 14.11 27.74
N LEU A 792 19.04 13.45 26.61
CA LEU A 792 18.36 12.19 26.29
C LEU A 792 18.63 11.15 27.37
N ARG A 793 17.57 10.54 27.89
CA ARG A 793 17.62 9.55 28.98
C ARG A 793 17.99 8.17 28.48
N VAL A 794 17.64 7.85 27.24
CA VAL A 794 17.90 6.54 26.63
C VAL A 794 18.41 6.75 25.22
N ILE A 795 19.56 6.15 24.92
CA ILE A 795 20.15 6.08 23.59
C ILE A 795 20.57 4.63 23.38
N MET A 796 19.90 3.91 22.48
CA MET A 796 20.19 2.51 22.22
C MET A 796 20.26 2.18 20.73
N GLY A 797 21.27 1.41 20.33
CA GLY A 797 21.46 0.89 18.98
C GLY A 797 22.87 0.36 18.78
N GLY A 798 23.42 0.48 17.59
CA GLY A 798 24.82 0.18 17.29
C GLY A 798 25.69 1.43 17.11
N GLY A 799 26.89 1.25 16.55
CA GLY A 799 27.73 2.33 16.03
C GLY A 799 28.92 2.70 16.90
N ARG A 800 29.39 1.81 17.79
CA ARG A 800 30.52 2.08 18.71
C ARG A 800 31.75 2.64 18.01
N ARG A 801 32.03 2.22 16.77
CA ARG A 801 33.20 2.68 16.00
C ARG A 801 33.24 4.20 15.82
N ASN A 802 32.09 4.88 15.79
CA ASN A 802 32.02 6.35 15.65
C ASN A 802 32.36 7.10 16.94
N PHE A 803 32.42 6.41 18.09
CA PHE A 803 32.60 7.02 19.41
C PHE A 803 33.99 6.80 20.00
N ILE A 804 34.83 5.97 19.40
CA ILE A 804 36.17 5.65 19.91
C ILE A 804 37.26 5.93 18.85
N PRO A 805 38.50 6.26 19.28
CA PRO A 805 39.61 6.51 18.37
C PRO A 805 40.01 5.28 17.57
N LYS A 806 40.57 5.51 16.37
CA LYS A 806 41.09 4.45 15.50
C LYS A 806 42.19 3.56 16.07
N GLU A 807 42.85 4.03 17.13
CA GLU A 807 43.86 3.25 17.86
C GLU A 807 43.26 2.38 18.97
N MET A 808 41.97 2.55 19.30
CA MET A 808 41.25 1.70 20.24
C MET A 808 40.52 0.57 19.52
N ILE A 809 40.36 -0.54 20.24
CA ILE A 809 39.59 -1.71 19.82
C ILE A 809 38.37 -1.79 20.74
N ASP A 810 37.18 -1.99 20.16
CA ASP A 810 35.93 -2.12 20.88
C ASP A 810 35.78 -3.51 21.53
N GLU A 811 34.66 -3.72 22.21
CA GLU A 811 34.36 -4.94 22.95
C GLU A 811 34.21 -6.18 22.06
N GLU A 812 34.09 -6.01 20.74
CA GLU A 812 33.97 -7.08 19.74
C GLU A 812 35.24 -7.31 18.92
N GLY A 813 36.26 -6.48 19.11
CA GLY A 813 37.56 -6.64 18.44
C GLY A 813 37.78 -5.72 17.24
N ASP A 814 36.86 -4.80 16.97
CA ASP A 814 36.94 -3.88 15.84
C ASP A 814 37.51 -2.51 16.24
N LYS A 815 38.16 -1.83 15.27
CA LYS A 815 38.78 -0.52 15.52
C LYS A 815 37.77 0.63 15.47
N GLY A 816 38.04 1.65 16.28
CA GLY A 816 37.37 2.94 16.14
C GLY A 816 37.64 3.64 14.82
N PHE A 817 36.84 4.67 14.52
CA PHE A 817 36.98 5.49 13.33
C PHE A 817 37.51 6.90 13.64
N ARG A 818 37.37 7.38 14.89
CA ARG A 818 37.76 8.76 15.21
C ARG A 818 39.24 9.03 15.03
N ILE A 819 39.59 10.16 14.41
CA ILE A 819 40.97 10.58 14.11
C ILE A 819 41.49 11.65 15.08
N ASP A 820 40.61 12.28 15.86
CA ASP A 820 40.90 13.29 16.88
C ASP A 820 41.47 12.74 18.20
N GLY A 821 41.46 11.42 18.38
CA GLY A 821 41.95 10.75 19.60
C GLY A 821 40.98 10.79 20.78
N VAL A 822 39.72 11.18 20.58
CA VAL A 822 38.70 11.30 21.63
C VAL A 822 37.90 10.01 21.80
N ASN A 823 37.65 9.63 23.07
CA ASN A 823 36.68 8.57 23.41
C ASN A 823 35.40 9.23 23.94
N LEU A 824 34.39 9.31 23.09
CA LEU A 824 33.11 9.95 23.37
C LEU A 824 32.24 9.14 24.35
N ILE A 825 32.38 7.82 24.42
CA ILE A 825 31.68 6.99 25.42
C ILE A 825 32.15 7.37 26.82
N LYS A 826 33.47 7.48 26.99
CA LYS A 826 34.08 7.93 28.24
C LYS A 826 33.68 9.36 28.59
N GLU A 827 33.73 10.27 27.61
CA GLU A 827 33.30 11.67 27.80
C GLU A 827 31.83 11.74 28.25
N TRP A 828 30.95 10.95 27.64
CA TRP A 828 29.54 10.87 28.01
C TRP A 828 29.38 10.42 29.47
N LEU A 829 30.03 9.33 29.88
CA LEU A 829 29.97 8.82 31.27
C LEU A 829 30.45 9.86 32.28
N GLU A 830 31.55 10.56 31.97
CA GLU A 830 32.09 11.64 32.82
C GLU A 830 31.09 12.80 32.96
N LYS A 831 30.43 13.20 31.86
CA LYS A 831 29.38 14.23 31.87
C LYS A 831 28.16 13.83 32.70
N LYS A 832 27.81 12.54 32.75
CA LYS A 832 26.67 12.06 33.57
C LYS A 832 26.99 11.95 35.07
N LYS A 833 28.24 12.15 35.50
CA LYS A 833 28.63 12.23 36.93
C LYS A 833 28.13 11.04 37.76
N GLY A 834 28.21 9.83 37.22
CA GLY A 834 27.79 8.59 37.89
C GLY A 834 26.28 8.29 37.83
N LYS A 835 25.50 9.10 37.11
CA LYS A 835 24.07 8.86 36.84
C LYS A 835 23.83 8.15 35.50
N GLY A 836 24.88 7.96 34.71
CA GLY A 836 24.85 7.30 33.41
C GLY A 836 25.40 5.89 33.49
N GLU A 837 24.73 4.98 32.78
CA GLU A 837 25.11 3.58 32.63
C GLU A 837 25.38 3.30 31.15
N TYR A 838 26.50 2.63 30.85
CA TYR A 838 26.86 2.20 29.51
C TYR A 838 26.80 0.66 29.45
N VAL A 839 26.08 0.15 28.46
CA VAL A 839 25.95 -1.29 28.19
C VAL A 839 26.22 -1.56 26.71
N TRP A 840 26.71 -2.76 26.39
CA TRP A 840 27.09 -3.13 25.02
C TRP A 840 26.67 -4.55 24.64
N ASN A 841 25.96 -5.25 25.51
CA ASN A 841 25.40 -6.57 25.24
C ASN A 841 24.03 -6.73 25.93
N ARG A 842 23.30 -7.77 25.53
CA ARG A 842 21.96 -8.11 26.00
C ARG A 842 21.93 -8.43 27.49
N GLU A 843 22.92 -9.17 28.00
CA GLU A 843 22.95 -9.55 29.41
C GLU A 843 23.02 -8.32 30.32
N ASP A 844 23.87 -7.36 29.98
CA ASP A 844 24.03 -6.12 30.72
C ASP A 844 22.79 -5.22 30.58
N LEU A 845 22.19 -5.12 29.38
CA LEU A 845 20.92 -4.40 29.18
C LEU A 845 19.82 -4.95 30.09
N LEU A 846 19.69 -6.28 30.18
CA LEU A 846 18.66 -6.92 31.00
C LEU A 846 18.90 -6.75 32.51
N LYS A 847 20.14 -6.48 32.93
CA LYS A 847 20.48 -6.18 34.33
C LYS A 847 20.24 -4.72 34.72
N VAL A 848 20.09 -3.81 33.75
CA VAL A 848 19.83 -2.38 34.02
C VAL A 848 18.59 -2.23 34.89
N ASN A 849 18.77 -1.58 36.05
CA ASN A 849 17.67 -1.28 36.96
C ASN A 849 17.08 0.10 36.62
N ALA A 850 15.99 0.08 35.87
CA ALA A 850 15.33 1.30 35.38
C ALA A 850 14.96 2.32 36.47
N SER A 851 14.70 1.88 37.72
CA SER A 851 14.38 2.80 38.83
C SER A 851 15.59 3.61 39.33
N ASN A 852 16.81 3.16 39.05
CA ASN A 852 18.05 3.79 39.50
C ASN A 852 18.90 4.37 38.35
N THR A 853 18.54 4.10 37.10
CA THR A 853 19.28 4.54 35.91
C THR A 853 18.64 5.82 35.35
N GLU A 854 19.32 6.96 35.51
CA GLU A 854 18.84 8.25 34.99
C GLU A 854 19.14 8.37 33.48
N TYR A 855 20.31 7.90 33.07
CA TYR A 855 20.76 7.91 31.68
C TYR A 855 21.31 6.54 31.27
N LEU A 856 20.87 6.02 30.13
CA LEU A 856 21.35 4.77 29.54
C LEU A 856 21.91 5.01 28.13
N LEU A 857 23.15 4.59 27.91
CA LEU A 857 23.77 4.49 26.59
C LEU A 857 24.03 3.01 26.27
N GLY A 858 23.26 2.42 25.36
CA GLY A 858 23.42 1.05 24.90
C GLY A 858 23.96 1.00 23.47
N LEU A 859 25.21 0.58 23.29
CA LEU A 859 25.81 0.43 21.96
C LEU A 859 26.22 -1.03 21.72
N PHE A 860 25.37 -1.78 21.01
CA PHE A 860 25.40 -3.25 20.98
C PHE A 860 26.24 -3.86 19.86
N GLU A 861 26.46 -3.13 18.77
CA GLU A 861 27.34 -3.54 17.66
C GLU A 861 28.34 -2.44 17.29
N THR A 862 29.45 -2.83 16.65
CA THR A 862 30.49 -1.89 16.20
C THR A 862 29.95 -0.90 15.16
N SER A 863 29.07 -1.38 14.28
CA SER A 863 28.32 -0.63 13.26
C SER A 863 26.82 -0.80 13.52
N HIS A 864 25.98 -1.00 12.51
CA HIS A 864 24.56 -1.33 12.73
C HIS A 864 24.41 -2.65 13.49
N MET A 865 23.22 -2.85 14.08
CA MET A 865 22.83 -4.11 14.68
C MET A 865 22.74 -5.23 13.63
N LEU A 866 22.92 -6.49 14.04
CA LEU A 866 22.68 -7.63 13.17
C LEU A 866 21.20 -7.69 12.78
N TYR A 867 20.91 -8.31 11.62
CA TYR A 867 19.52 -8.66 11.32
C TYR A 867 19.02 -9.71 12.33
N ASN A 868 17.74 -9.66 12.70
CA ASN A 868 17.10 -10.60 13.62
C ASN A 868 17.35 -12.06 13.22
N LEU A 869 17.17 -12.45 11.94
CA LEU A 869 17.51 -13.82 11.51
C LEU A 869 19.02 -14.12 11.54
N GLU A 870 19.88 -13.12 11.34
CA GLU A 870 21.33 -13.32 11.46
C GLU A 870 21.76 -13.58 12.90
N THR A 871 21.12 -12.93 13.89
CA THR A 871 21.40 -13.22 15.31
C THR A 871 21.17 -14.70 15.61
N ILE A 872 20.09 -15.27 15.05
CA ILE A 872 19.75 -16.69 15.19
C ILE A 872 20.75 -17.58 14.44
N GLU A 873 21.06 -17.25 13.18
CA GLU A 873 21.99 -18.05 12.37
C GLU A 873 23.40 -18.10 12.99
N LYS A 874 23.83 -17.01 13.63
CA LYS A 874 25.15 -16.91 14.28
C LYS A 874 25.15 -17.38 15.74
N GLY A 875 24.01 -17.76 16.33
CA GLY A 875 23.92 -18.16 17.74
C GLY A 875 24.21 -17.02 18.72
N ARG A 876 23.81 -15.79 18.35
CA ARG A 876 24.10 -14.52 19.04
C ARG A 876 22.93 -14.00 19.86
N GLU A 877 21.82 -14.75 19.97
CA GLU A 877 20.60 -14.32 20.66
C GLU A 877 20.80 -14.10 22.17
N ALA A 878 21.81 -14.74 22.76
CA ALA A 878 22.18 -14.51 24.16
C ALA A 878 22.98 -13.22 24.37
N PHE A 879 23.56 -12.67 23.30
CA PHE A 879 24.53 -11.57 23.34
C PHE A 879 23.95 -10.25 22.81
N GLU A 880 23.13 -10.29 21.77
CA GLU A 880 22.57 -9.08 21.15
C GLU A 880 21.08 -8.93 21.50
N PRO A 881 20.64 -7.77 22.04
CA PRO A 881 19.24 -7.57 22.39
C PRO A 881 18.38 -7.40 21.14
N THR A 882 17.16 -7.94 21.18
CA THR A 882 16.16 -7.68 20.14
C THR A 882 15.64 -6.25 20.20
N LEU A 883 15.07 -5.74 19.11
CA LEU A 883 14.38 -4.44 19.11
C LEU A 883 13.29 -4.40 20.18
N THR A 884 12.51 -5.47 20.33
CA THR A 884 11.49 -5.58 21.38
C THR A 884 12.07 -5.37 22.78
N GLU A 885 13.21 -5.97 23.09
CA GLU A 885 13.85 -5.86 24.41
C GLU A 885 14.43 -4.47 24.67
N MET A 886 15.03 -3.85 23.66
CA MET A 886 15.49 -2.46 23.74
C MET A 886 14.32 -1.50 24.01
N VAL A 887 13.20 -1.65 23.28
CA VAL A 887 12.01 -0.81 23.48
C VAL A 887 11.40 -1.01 24.86
N ASP A 888 11.31 -2.25 25.34
CA ASP A 888 10.78 -2.56 26.67
C ASP A 888 11.59 -1.86 27.77
N LYS A 889 12.94 -1.94 27.68
CA LYS A 889 13.83 -1.28 28.65
C LYS A 889 13.80 0.24 28.53
N ALA A 890 13.68 0.78 27.33
CA ALA A 890 13.56 2.23 27.12
C ALA A 890 12.30 2.79 27.79
N ILE A 891 11.17 2.10 27.62
CA ILE A 891 9.91 2.47 28.26
C ILE A 891 10.03 2.36 29.79
N ASP A 892 10.63 1.29 30.34
CA ASP A 892 10.84 1.18 31.79
C ASP A 892 11.57 2.40 32.39
N ILE A 893 12.61 2.90 31.70
CA ILE A 893 13.39 4.05 32.16
C ILE A 893 12.59 5.35 31.99
N LEU A 894 11.96 5.54 30.84
CA LEU A 894 11.22 6.77 30.52
C LEU A 894 9.91 6.90 31.30
N ASP A 895 9.28 5.79 31.72
CA ASP A 895 8.08 5.79 32.57
C ASP A 895 8.34 6.40 33.97
N THR A 896 9.61 6.56 34.37
CA THR A 896 9.97 7.29 35.59
C THR A 896 9.80 8.81 35.46
N GLU A 897 9.54 9.33 34.26
CA GLU A 897 9.27 10.75 34.00
C GLU A 897 7.84 11.15 34.34
N GLU A 898 7.68 11.92 35.42
CA GLU A 898 6.36 12.34 35.90
C GLU A 898 5.57 13.15 34.87
N LYS A 899 6.25 13.99 34.07
CA LYS A 899 5.64 14.81 33.02
C LYS A 899 5.40 14.04 31.70
N GLY A 900 5.85 12.80 31.63
CA GLY A 900 5.83 11.95 30.44
C GLY A 900 7.06 12.11 29.57
N TYR A 901 7.02 11.48 28.40
CA TYR A 901 8.20 11.37 27.53
C TYR A 901 7.88 11.35 26.02
N PHE A 902 8.91 11.59 25.21
CA PHE A 902 8.97 11.25 23.79
C PHE A 902 9.95 10.09 23.57
N LEU A 903 9.55 9.04 22.85
CA LEU A 903 10.44 7.94 22.47
C LEU A 903 10.39 7.75 20.95
N PHE A 904 11.56 7.82 20.30
CA PHE A 904 11.74 7.42 18.91
C PHE A 904 12.24 5.96 18.86
N VAL A 905 11.61 5.14 18.04
CA VAL A 905 11.97 3.73 17.83
C VAL A 905 12.09 3.46 16.35
N GLU A 906 13.21 2.90 15.90
CA GLU A 906 13.48 2.64 14.49
C GLU A 906 13.78 1.15 14.23
N GLY A 907 13.04 0.56 13.29
CA GLY A 907 13.38 -0.73 12.67
C GLY A 907 14.21 -0.53 11.41
N GLY A 908 15.39 0.08 11.52
CA GLY A 908 16.12 0.60 10.36
C GLY A 908 16.96 -0.42 9.58
N ARG A 909 16.87 -1.70 9.92
CA ARG A 909 17.46 -2.77 9.11
C ARG A 909 16.50 -3.26 8.01
N ILE A 910 15.24 -2.80 8.00
CA ILE A 910 14.29 -3.06 6.90
C ILE A 910 14.86 -2.50 5.58
N ASP A 911 15.21 -1.22 5.57
CA ASP A 911 15.84 -0.50 4.46
C ASP A 911 17.12 -1.18 3.96
N HIS A 912 18.11 -1.38 4.84
CA HIS A 912 19.38 -2.02 4.47
C HIS A 912 19.20 -3.39 3.78
N ALA A 913 18.21 -4.19 4.22
CA ALA A 913 17.91 -5.46 3.58
C ALA A 913 17.30 -5.29 2.19
N HIS A 914 16.45 -4.27 1.97
CA HIS A 914 15.91 -3.95 0.65
C HIS A 914 17.01 -3.47 -0.30
N HIS A 915 17.91 -2.60 0.15
CA HIS A 915 19.07 -2.13 -0.61
C HIS A 915 19.94 -3.27 -1.15
N ASP A 916 20.15 -4.33 -0.37
CA ASP A 916 20.89 -5.52 -0.79
C ASP A 916 20.04 -6.55 -1.60
N ASN A 917 18.77 -6.23 -1.88
CA ASN A 917 17.72 -7.09 -2.44
C ASN A 917 17.44 -8.36 -1.61
N TRP A 918 17.67 -8.33 -0.30
CA TRP A 918 17.41 -9.43 0.64
C TRP A 918 15.99 -9.38 1.22
N ALA A 919 14.97 -9.57 0.37
CA ALA A 919 13.58 -9.45 0.79
C ALA A 919 13.25 -10.30 2.04
N LYS A 920 13.80 -11.52 2.15
CA LYS A 920 13.61 -12.37 3.35
C LYS A 920 14.04 -11.70 4.66
N LEU A 921 15.16 -10.97 4.65
CA LEU A 921 15.64 -10.26 5.83
C LEU A 921 14.75 -9.05 6.12
N SER A 922 14.38 -8.26 5.11
CA SER A 922 13.46 -7.12 5.28
C SER A 922 12.12 -7.53 5.91
N LEU A 923 11.51 -8.63 5.44
CA LEU A 923 10.24 -9.12 5.99
C LEU A 923 10.39 -9.63 7.44
N ASP A 924 11.52 -10.23 7.81
CA ASP A 924 11.74 -10.66 9.19
C ASP A 924 12.07 -9.48 10.13
N GLU A 925 12.79 -8.47 9.67
CA GLU A 925 12.96 -7.21 10.41
C GLU A 925 11.61 -6.51 10.65
N THR A 926 10.75 -6.47 9.63
CA THR A 926 9.39 -5.91 9.73
C THR A 926 8.54 -6.68 10.74
N LYS A 927 8.71 -8.01 10.82
CA LYS A 927 8.06 -8.86 11.83
C LYS A 927 8.56 -8.56 13.25
N GLU A 928 9.86 -8.40 13.47
CA GLU A 928 10.39 -8.03 14.79
C GLU A 928 9.98 -6.60 15.18
N PHE A 929 9.93 -5.67 14.21
CA PHE A 929 9.37 -4.32 14.39
C PHE A 929 7.89 -4.36 14.81
N SER A 930 7.06 -5.16 14.14
CA SER A 930 5.66 -5.38 14.52
C SER A 930 5.54 -5.97 15.94
N LYS A 931 6.44 -6.87 16.33
CA LYS A 931 6.45 -7.46 17.68
C LYS A 931 6.79 -6.44 18.77
N ALA A 932 7.72 -5.52 18.51
CA ALA A 932 8.03 -4.41 19.42
C ALA A 932 6.81 -3.48 19.63
N ILE A 933 6.06 -3.20 18.56
CA ILE A 933 4.81 -2.43 18.62
C ILE A 933 3.74 -3.20 19.41
N GLU A 934 3.56 -4.50 19.16
CA GLU A 934 2.59 -5.33 19.88
C GLU A 934 2.88 -5.37 21.39
N MET A 935 4.15 -5.51 21.76
CA MET A 935 4.59 -5.44 23.16
C MET A 935 4.25 -4.08 23.77
N THR A 936 4.56 -2.99 23.06
CA THR A 936 4.31 -1.62 23.52
C THR A 936 2.83 -1.35 23.75
N LEU A 937 1.97 -1.77 22.82
CA LEU A 937 0.50 -1.65 22.94
C LEU A 937 -0.06 -2.36 24.19
N LYS A 938 0.61 -3.42 24.67
CA LYS A 938 0.24 -4.13 25.90
C LYS A 938 0.82 -3.50 27.16
N LYS A 939 1.94 -2.77 27.03
CA LYS A 939 2.69 -2.20 28.17
C LYS A 939 2.15 -0.83 28.60
N VAL A 940 1.75 0.02 27.66
CA VAL A 940 1.41 1.43 27.94
C VAL A 940 -0.09 1.67 28.15
N ASN A 941 -0.43 2.79 28.78
CA ASN A 941 -1.80 3.27 28.92
C ASN A 941 -2.23 4.12 27.70
N LEU A 942 -3.04 3.55 26.81
CA LEU A 942 -3.52 4.24 25.59
C LEU A 942 -4.46 5.43 25.83
N ASP A 943 -4.92 5.64 27.07
CA ASP A 943 -5.66 6.85 27.42
C ASP A 943 -4.75 8.09 27.54
N GLU A 944 -3.43 7.91 27.74
CA GLU A 944 -2.45 9.00 27.91
C GLU A 944 -1.21 8.89 27.01
N THR A 945 -0.99 7.76 26.34
CA THR A 945 0.12 7.55 25.40
C THR A 945 -0.39 7.60 23.96
N LEU A 946 0.14 8.52 23.17
CA LEU A 946 -0.01 8.53 21.71
C LEU A 946 1.07 7.64 21.09
N ILE A 947 0.67 6.66 20.30
CA ILE A 947 1.58 5.85 19.47
C ILE A 947 1.31 6.19 18.01
N VAL A 948 2.37 6.50 17.29
CA VAL A 948 2.38 6.71 15.83
C VAL A 948 3.37 5.74 15.22
N VAL A 949 2.98 5.08 14.12
CA VAL A 949 3.83 4.18 13.34
C VAL A 949 3.85 4.69 11.91
N THR A 950 5.03 4.84 11.31
CA THR A 950 5.19 5.29 9.91
C THR A 950 6.46 4.72 9.31
N ALA A 951 6.67 4.98 8.02
CA ALA A 951 7.97 4.93 7.38
C ALA A 951 8.46 6.35 7.05
N ASP A 952 9.72 6.44 6.69
CA ASP A 952 10.36 7.64 6.16
C ASP A 952 10.25 7.72 4.63
N HIS A 953 10.44 6.60 3.93
CA HIS A 953 10.24 6.42 2.49
C HIS A 953 9.87 4.97 2.15
N SER A 954 9.63 4.71 0.86
CA SER A 954 9.36 3.38 0.29
C SER A 954 10.65 2.76 -0.28
N HIS A 955 10.55 1.58 -0.89
CA HIS A 955 11.57 0.96 -1.73
C HIS A 955 11.00 0.62 -3.11
N ALA A 956 11.87 0.50 -4.12
CA ALA A 956 11.49 0.05 -5.45
C ALA A 956 11.27 -1.48 -5.49
N PHE A 957 10.37 -1.95 -4.62
CA PHE A 957 10.04 -3.33 -4.31
C PHE A 957 8.63 -3.68 -4.80
N SER A 958 8.49 -4.82 -5.46
CA SER A 958 7.21 -5.27 -6.03
C SER A 958 6.78 -6.64 -5.50
N TYR A 959 5.48 -6.81 -5.35
CA TYR A 959 4.81 -8.06 -5.00
C TYR A 959 3.91 -8.49 -6.18
N THR A 960 4.38 -9.44 -7.00
CA THR A 960 3.79 -9.77 -8.30
C THR A 960 2.70 -10.85 -8.24
N GLY A 961 1.76 -10.77 -9.18
CA GLY A 961 0.67 -11.74 -9.37
C GLY A 961 1.05 -12.97 -10.21
N TYR A 962 0.32 -14.09 -10.18
CA TYR A 962 -0.88 -14.40 -9.40
C TYR A 962 -0.66 -15.68 -8.57
N PRO A 963 0.21 -15.67 -7.55
CA PRO A 963 0.48 -16.86 -6.76
C PRO A 963 -0.76 -17.35 -6.00
N ASN A 964 -0.90 -18.68 -5.88
CA ASN A 964 -1.87 -19.31 -4.99
C ASN A 964 -1.74 -18.77 -3.57
N ARG A 965 -2.85 -18.70 -2.83
CA ARG A 965 -2.85 -18.11 -1.48
C ARG A 965 -1.89 -18.78 -0.49
N ASP A 966 -1.66 -20.08 -0.64
CA ASP A 966 -0.80 -20.91 0.22
C ASP A 966 0.65 -21.03 -0.26
N ARG A 967 1.00 -20.36 -1.37
CA ARG A 967 2.35 -20.39 -1.93
C ARG A 967 3.31 -19.56 -1.07
N ASP A 968 4.52 -20.06 -0.87
CA ASP A 968 5.57 -19.36 -0.12
C ASP A 968 5.90 -18.01 -0.80
N ILE A 969 5.70 -16.91 -0.08
CA ILE A 969 5.99 -15.54 -0.53
C ILE A 969 7.44 -15.34 -0.98
N LEU A 970 8.37 -16.15 -0.43
CA LEU A 970 9.79 -16.12 -0.79
C LEU A 970 10.12 -16.98 -2.04
N GLY A 971 9.11 -17.59 -2.64
CA GLY A 971 9.21 -18.50 -3.77
C GLY A 971 8.92 -17.86 -5.13
N THR A 972 8.73 -18.72 -6.12
CA THR A 972 8.24 -18.33 -7.45
C THR A 972 6.74 -18.10 -7.45
N ALA A 973 6.19 -17.38 -8.42
CA ALA A 973 4.75 -17.15 -8.57
C ALA A 973 4.00 -18.38 -9.13
N GLY A 974 4.70 -19.30 -9.79
CA GLY A 974 4.12 -20.52 -10.36
C GLY A 974 3.66 -20.36 -11.80
N THR A 975 3.71 -19.13 -12.29
CA THR A 975 3.34 -18.76 -13.65
C THR A 975 4.60 -18.68 -14.49
N LYS A 976 4.55 -19.25 -15.70
CA LYS A 976 5.67 -19.15 -16.64
C LYS A 976 5.66 -17.82 -17.37
N ALA A 977 6.84 -17.27 -17.57
CA ALA A 977 7.12 -16.17 -18.47
C ALA A 977 7.27 -16.67 -19.91
N LEU A 978 7.43 -15.74 -20.87
CA LEU A 978 7.62 -16.01 -22.30
C LEU A 978 8.88 -16.83 -22.61
N ASP A 979 9.86 -16.81 -21.70
CA ASP A 979 11.07 -17.63 -21.78
C ASP A 979 10.89 -19.06 -21.23
N GLY A 980 9.68 -19.41 -20.77
CA GLY A 980 9.33 -20.73 -20.25
C GLY A 980 9.77 -20.99 -18.80
N MET A 981 10.38 -20.01 -18.13
CA MET A 981 10.80 -20.10 -16.72
C MET A 981 9.74 -19.45 -15.80
N GLU A 982 9.72 -19.81 -14.52
CA GLU A 982 8.84 -19.16 -13.53
C GLU A 982 9.41 -17.82 -13.04
N GLU A 983 8.55 -16.88 -12.69
CA GLU A 983 8.94 -15.61 -12.05
C GLU A 983 9.02 -15.75 -10.53
N MET A 984 9.84 -14.95 -9.84
CA MET A 984 9.77 -14.79 -8.39
C MET A 984 8.54 -13.95 -7.99
N ILE A 985 7.91 -14.22 -6.84
CA ILE A 985 6.79 -13.41 -6.35
C ILE A 985 7.25 -12.00 -5.97
N LEU A 986 8.47 -11.89 -5.44
CA LEU A 986 9.08 -10.64 -5.02
C LEU A 986 10.16 -10.23 -6.00
N ALA A 987 10.21 -8.96 -6.35
CA ALA A 987 11.21 -8.38 -7.24
C ALA A 987 11.56 -6.96 -6.82
N TYR A 988 12.65 -6.43 -7.37
CA TYR A 988 13.06 -5.05 -7.24
C TYR A 988 13.23 -4.42 -8.62
N ALA A 989 13.16 -3.09 -8.72
CA ALA A 989 13.47 -2.40 -9.96
C ALA A 989 14.98 -2.44 -10.26
N ASN A 990 15.82 -2.32 -9.24
CA ASN A 990 17.26 -2.24 -9.38
C ASN A 990 18.02 -2.89 -8.20
N GLY A 991 19.32 -3.09 -8.38
CA GLY A 991 20.23 -3.68 -7.39
C GLY A 991 21.01 -4.91 -7.89
N LEU A 992 21.81 -5.50 -7.00
CA LEU A 992 22.72 -6.61 -7.33
C LEU A 992 21.99 -7.91 -7.68
N GLY A 993 20.70 -8.01 -7.34
CA GLY A 993 19.82 -9.06 -7.80
C GLY A 993 19.87 -9.28 -9.32
N TYR A 994 20.14 -8.23 -10.10
CA TYR A 994 20.34 -8.36 -11.54
C TYR A 994 21.39 -9.43 -11.91
N HIS A 995 22.56 -9.42 -11.27
CA HIS A 995 23.65 -10.34 -11.62
C HIS A 995 23.37 -11.79 -11.22
N ASP A 996 22.53 -12.00 -10.21
CA ASP A 996 22.17 -13.32 -9.73
C ASP A 996 21.05 -13.94 -10.58
N HIS A 997 20.29 -13.12 -11.32
CA HIS A 997 19.11 -13.55 -12.08
C HIS A 997 19.20 -13.35 -13.60
N VAL A 998 20.08 -12.50 -14.11
CA VAL A 998 20.25 -12.26 -15.56
C VAL A 998 21.43 -13.05 -16.10
N ASN A 999 21.20 -13.80 -17.18
CA ASN A 999 22.25 -14.56 -17.84
C ASN A 999 23.07 -13.63 -18.76
N PRO A 1000 24.40 -13.52 -18.58
CA PRO A 1000 25.25 -12.72 -19.45
C PRO A 1000 25.23 -13.14 -20.93
N GLU A 1001 24.86 -14.40 -21.21
CA GLU A 1001 24.73 -14.93 -22.58
C GLU A 1001 23.35 -14.69 -23.21
N GLY A 1002 22.42 -14.09 -22.46
CA GLY A 1002 21.05 -13.80 -22.88
C GLY A 1002 19.99 -14.50 -22.04
N GLY A 1003 18.92 -13.77 -21.73
CA GLY A 1003 17.81 -14.24 -20.91
C GLY A 1003 18.11 -14.20 -19.41
N ARG A 1004 17.41 -15.04 -18.64
CA ARG A 1004 17.50 -15.10 -17.19
C ARG A 1004 17.82 -16.51 -16.68
N PHE A 1005 18.32 -16.61 -15.46
CA PHE A 1005 18.48 -17.89 -14.77
C PHE A 1005 17.13 -18.38 -14.26
N ASP A 1006 16.96 -19.70 -14.20
CA ASP A 1006 15.73 -20.34 -13.74
C ASP A 1006 15.65 -20.29 -12.21
N PRO A 1007 14.76 -19.48 -11.61
CA PRO A 1007 14.72 -19.30 -10.16
C PRO A 1007 14.24 -20.53 -9.39
N THR A 1008 13.63 -21.50 -10.08
CA THR A 1008 13.24 -22.78 -9.48
C THR A 1008 14.46 -23.64 -9.12
N LYS A 1009 15.61 -23.40 -9.77
CA LYS A 1009 16.87 -24.15 -9.57
C LYS A 1009 17.85 -23.46 -8.62
N MET A 1010 17.55 -22.23 -8.21
CA MET A 1010 18.45 -21.45 -7.35
C MET A 1010 18.31 -21.85 -5.88
N ALA A 1011 19.45 -22.00 -5.20
CA ALA A 1011 19.49 -22.09 -3.74
C ALA A 1011 19.03 -20.75 -3.14
N LYS A 1012 18.22 -20.81 -2.08
CA LYS A 1012 17.63 -19.63 -1.42
C LYS A 1012 18.15 -19.51 0.02
N PRO A 1013 19.44 -19.15 0.22
CA PRO A 1013 19.97 -18.90 1.55
C PRO A 1013 19.28 -17.69 2.20
N ILE A 1014 19.59 -17.42 3.47
CA ILE A 1014 19.07 -16.25 4.19
C ILE A 1014 19.31 -14.93 3.44
N LYS A 1015 20.48 -14.79 2.80
CA LYS A 1015 20.90 -13.65 1.96
C LYS A 1015 20.71 -13.91 0.46
N PHE A 1016 19.59 -14.53 0.09
CA PHE A 1016 19.20 -14.65 -1.31
C PHE A 1016 18.81 -13.28 -1.86
N ARG A 1017 19.43 -12.85 -2.97
CA ARG A 1017 19.01 -11.63 -3.68
C ARG A 1017 17.86 -11.95 -4.62
N TYR A 1018 16.83 -11.14 -4.58
CA TYR A 1018 15.68 -11.25 -5.46
C TYR A 1018 15.94 -10.56 -6.81
N PRO A 1019 15.19 -10.90 -7.88
CA PRO A 1019 15.43 -10.35 -9.21
C PRO A 1019 15.38 -8.82 -9.24
N ALA A 1020 16.22 -8.22 -10.10
CA ALA A 1020 16.21 -6.79 -10.40
C ALA A 1020 16.49 -6.53 -11.88
N MET A 1021 15.96 -5.42 -12.42
CA MET A 1021 16.11 -5.04 -13.84
C MET A 1021 17.37 -4.21 -14.10
N VAL A 1022 17.75 -3.31 -13.20
CA VAL A 1022 18.93 -2.45 -13.36
C VAL A 1022 20.05 -2.87 -12.40
N PRO A 1023 21.27 -3.14 -12.88
CA PRO A 1023 22.37 -3.58 -12.03
C PRO A 1023 22.95 -2.40 -11.23
N ASN A 1024 22.38 -2.08 -10.08
CA ASN A 1024 22.96 -1.11 -9.14
C ASN A 1024 23.73 -1.85 -8.04
N VAL A 1025 24.71 -1.19 -7.41
CA VAL A 1025 25.45 -1.79 -6.27
C VAL A 1025 24.50 -2.02 -5.08
N LEU A 1026 23.57 -1.09 -4.91
CA LEU A 1026 22.48 -1.16 -3.95
C LEU A 1026 21.24 -0.66 -4.66
N GLU A 1027 20.11 -1.19 -4.25
CA GLU A 1027 18.82 -0.76 -4.74
C GLU A 1027 18.55 0.71 -4.35
N THR A 1028 17.70 1.44 -5.06
CA THR A 1028 17.31 2.83 -4.72
C THR A 1028 15.97 2.85 -4.00
N HIS A 1029 15.74 3.85 -3.15
CA HIS A 1029 14.44 4.02 -2.50
C HIS A 1029 13.27 4.15 -3.51
N GLY A 1030 12.07 3.95 -3.00
CA GLY A 1030 10.80 4.11 -3.71
C GLY A 1030 10.17 5.49 -3.48
N GLY A 1031 9.61 6.06 -4.53
CA GLY A 1031 8.91 7.35 -4.50
C GLY A 1031 7.50 7.30 -3.92
N ASP A 1032 7.01 6.13 -3.52
CA ASP A 1032 5.65 5.94 -3.04
C ASP A 1032 5.35 6.71 -1.75
N ASP A 1033 4.10 7.15 -1.61
CA ASP A 1033 3.57 7.55 -0.31
C ASP A 1033 3.61 6.37 0.68
N VAL A 1034 3.83 6.67 1.95
CA VAL A 1034 3.94 5.67 3.03
C VAL A 1034 2.79 5.79 4.03
N GLY A 1035 2.39 4.67 4.64
CA GLY A 1035 1.29 4.63 5.60
C GLY A 1035 1.67 5.19 6.97
N VAL A 1036 0.74 5.90 7.60
CA VAL A 1036 0.84 6.44 8.97
C VAL A 1036 -0.29 5.87 9.82
N TYR A 1037 0.04 5.12 10.87
CA TYR A 1037 -0.91 4.42 11.74
C TYR A 1037 -0.87 5.03 13.14
N ALA A 1038 -2.02 5.29 13.77
CA ALA A 1038 -2.05 5.95 15.07
C ALA A 1038 -3.13 5.44 16.04
N VAL A 1039 -2.79 5.45 17.34
CA VAL A 1039 -3.72 5.19 18.46
C VAL A 1039 -3.37 6.05 19.67
N GLY A 1040 -4.38 6.40 20.47
CA GLY A 1040 -4.20 7.16 21.72
C GLY A 1040 -4.79 8.57 21.62
N PRO A 1041 -4.34 9.50 22.49
CA PRO A 1041 -4.85 10.88 22.47
C PRO A 1041 -4.57 11.57 21.14
N TRP A 1042 -5.60 12.18 20.57
CA TRP A 1042 -5.61 12.87 19.27
C TRP A 1042 -5.19 12.02 18.05
N SER A 1043 -5.20 10.68 18.15
CA SER A 1043 -4.81 9.81 17.03
C SER A 1043 -5.68 9.96 15.78
N HIS A 1044 -6.91 10.49 15.93
CA HIS A 1044 -7.82 10.78 14.83
C HIS A 1044 -7.37 11.95 13.92
N LEU A 1045 -6.27 12.64 14.26
CA LEU A 1045 -5.63 13.62 13.38
C LEU A 1045 -4.86 12.94 12.23
N PHE A 1046 -4.43 11.69 12.42
CA PHE A 1046 -3.63 10.92 11.45
C PHE A 1046 -4.54 10.18 10.46
N THR A 1047 -5.27 10.95 9.65
CA THR A 1047 -6.17 10.46 8.61
C THR A 1047 -6.20 11.42 7.41
N GLY A 1048 -6.52 10.91 6.23
CA GLY A 1048 -6.40 11.64 4.97
C GLY A 1048 -5.01 11.43 4.34
N ASN A 1049 -4.75 12.13 3.24
CA ASN A 1049 -3.39 12.27 2.70
C ASN A 1049 -2.78 13.59 3.20
N PHE A 1050 -1.52 13.58 3.63
CA PHE A 1050 -0.83 14.77 4.11
C PHE A 1050 0.68 14.73 3.85
N GLU A 1051 1.31 15.88 3.99
CA GLU A 1051 2.75 15.99 3.90
C GLU A 1051 3.43 15.38 5.14
N GLN A 1052 4.54 14.66 4.94
CA GLN A 1052 5.25 13.97 6.02
C GLN A 1052 5.63 14.90 7.18
N PHE A 1053 5.97 16.16 6.89
CA PHE A 1053 6.33 17.12 7.94
C PHE A 1053 5.17 17.49 8.87
N ALA A 1054 3.92 17.16 8.55
CA ALA A 1054 2.77 17.39 9.42
C ALA A 1054 2.74 16.45 10.63
N ILE A 1055 3.38 15.28 10.55
CA ILE A 1055 3.43 14.25 11.60
C ILE A 1055 3.86 14.83 12.97
N PRO A 1056 5.02 15.51 13.09
CA PRO A 1056 5.45 16.07 14.37
C PRO A 1056 4.57 17.24 14.84
N HIS A 1057 3.94 18.00 13.94
CA HIS A 1057 2.98 19.04 14.34
C HIS A 1057 1.72 18.44 14.99
N MET A 1058 1.22 17.32 14.46
CA MET A 1058 0.07 16.61 15.05
C MET A 1058 0.41 15.98 16.40
N MET A 1059 1.61 15.37 16.53
CA MET A 1059 2.09 14.84 17.81
C MET A 1059 2.30 15.97 18.83
N ALA A 1060 2.89 17.09 18.42
CA ALA A 1060 3.13 18.26 19.27
C ALA A 1060 1.83 18.88 19.77
N TYR A 1061 0.84 19.00 18.89
CA TYR A 1061 -0.51 19.44 19.25
C TYR A 1061 -1.11 18.53 20.33
N ALA A 1062 -1.04 17.21 20.14
CA ALA A 1062 -1.59 16.23 21.07
C ALA A 1062 -0.96 16.29 22.48
N SER A 1063 0.34 16.57 22.56
CA SER A 1063 1.13 16.55 23.81
C SER A 1063 1.35 17.92 24.45
N CYS A 1064 0.83 18.98 23.82
CA CYS A 1064 1.01 20.37 24.23
C CYS A 1064 2.49 20.79 24.35
N ILE A 1065 3.27 20.49 23.31
CA ILE A 1065 4.69 20.83 23.25
C ILE A 1065 5.01 21.65 22.00
N GLY A 1066 6.16 22.32 22.02
CA GLY A 1066 6.61 23.18 20.91
C GLY A 1066 5.89 24.53 20.85
N ASN A 1067 6.23 25.32 19.83
CA ASN A 1067 5.75 26.71 19.67
C ASN A 1067 4.62 26.83 18.62
N GLY A 1068 4.05 25.70 18.20
CA GLY A 1068 2.94 25.62 17.25
C GLY A 1068 1.58 25.70 17.94
N LEU A 1069 0.54 25.25 17.24
CA LEU A 1069 -0.77 25.07 17.86
C LEU A 1069 -0.74 23.92 18.85
N THR A 1070 -1.37 24.09 20.01
CA THR A 1070 -1.44 23.06 21.03
C THR A 1070 -2.88 22.74 21.44
N ALA A 1071 -3.15 21.50 21.85
CA ALA A 1071 -4.44 21.14 22.44
C ALA A 1071 -4.73 21.94 23.72
N CYS A 1072 -3.70 22.37 24.45
CA CYS A 1072 -3.81 23.14 25.68
C CYS A 1072 -4.22 24.60 25.47
N ASP A 1073 -4.10 25.13 24.24
CA ASP A 1073 -4.67 26.45 23.90
C ASP A 1073 -6.20 26.39 23.71
N SER A 1074 -6.74 25.18 23.52
CA SER A 1074 -8.15 24.92 23.20
C SER A 1074 -8.95 24.25 24.32
N LEU A 1075 -8.25 23.76 25.36
CA LEU A 1075 -8.79 23.23 26.61
C LEU A 1075 -8.86 24.34 27.66
#